data_AF-A0A930SDP1-F1
#
_entry.id   AF-A0A930SDP1-F1
#
_cell.length_a   1.000
_cell.length_b   1.000
_cell.length_c   1.000
_cell.angle_alpha   90.00
_cell.angle_beta   90.00
_cell.angle_gamma   90.00
#
_symmetry.space_group_name_H-M   'P 1'
#
loop_
_entity.id
_entity.type
_entity.pdbx_description
1 polymer ?
#
loop_
_entity_poly.entity_id
_entity_poly.type
_entity_poly.pdbx_seq_one_letter_code
_entity_poly.pdbx_strand_id
1 'polypeptide(L)'
;MNRRFTRASRYLILSCAVAYWLQMPITTMAENATVTTDVVHVRGTWAEELAKQESQQTTIITKQDIAKKQAKSVEDIVFTETGVSRTVDAMGRVGVSIRGADPRHTLILVDGQPVMGDLAKYQGAGDELQRLGTENVERIEVIQGAASAKYGSDAIGGVINVITNKPKKNASVQFNAEGRREKGDGDVVPYSNFFMRADSGSLGKLKVNIHGSKRDIMPIYASEARRATTMTSDEDHGFLKNSLRYYGTNSNVGLGATYDFNENHSLGLRIDRYNEDLERYVKRSDSFMEPQVHYKRDLDRNNLNLSYTGKDKKSSWKAEVNYTRTKEDDLTLTSDYGNSTYEGKNTLNYVDNVDHRQWNLTLGADTQLNKDHLLSYGVGFVRETGEGSRLKNAPTTYKRHIDPWDYDKSLAVKNGVPSSTIYDHSFKKNEAGVEQWNKEKEWYNGDKNTPSTLPEFTYEEYVQYLESNDNDSSAVMGLVDGPTTERTLKKLNPEAYARYQQFAKRLLEENKAFIEDYHANKEGKTDANGKYYPALHDAYLPSFYYGAVSGFDNTQLKLNGSYFKEEYLKRVNQQTAGRAEIKKFNFYVQDTWQVNKNTTLSPIVRLDHSDKFGSNLSFNLGMTHNVKGNVHRRLKANVGTSYTEPGMGELYYNWEMYGPNITFATIGGGEARLGWYWVGNPNLKPEKSMNFDLSLEGENKNTYAKVGVFHNNIRNYMSIY
;
A
#
# COMPACT_ATOMS: atom_id res chain seq x y z
N MET A 1 -50.24 -26.37 -22.34
CA MET A 1 -49.69 -25.39 -23.29
C MET A 1 -48.46 -24.76 -22.65
N ASN A 2 -47.28 -25.34 -22.91
CA ASN A 2 -46.09 -25.22 -22.05
C ASN A 2 -45.24 -23.98 -22.35
N ARG A 3 -44.95 -23.22 -21.29
CA ARG A 3 -43.96 -22.13 -21.23
C ARG A 3 -42.54 -22.70 -21.27
N ARG A 4 -41.78 -22.41 -22.32
CA ARG A 4 -40.30 -22.43 -22.32
C ARG A 4 -39.77 -21.26 -23.14
N PHE A 5 -39.77 -20.05 -22.56
CA PHE A 5 -38.91 -18.97 -23.03
C PHE A 5 -37.53 -19.17 -22.38
N THR A 6 -36.56 -19.63 -23.17
CA THR A 6 -35.16 -19.79 -22.74
C THR A 6 -34.51 -18.43 -22.45
N ARG A 7 -33.60 -18.37 -21.46
CA ARG A 7 -32.89 -17.15 -21.03
C ARG A 7 -32.27 -16.37 -22.20
N ALA A 8 -31.74 -17.06 -23.22
CA ALA A 8 -31.16 -16.46 -24.42
C ALA A 8 -32.16 -15.59 -25.22
N SER A 9 -33.43 -16.01 -25.31
CA SER A 9 -34.48 -15.27 -26.03
C SER A 9 -34.85 -13.97 -25.32
N ARG A 10 -34.75 -13.91 -23.98
CA ARG A 10 -34.97 -12.67 -23.21
C ARG A 10 -33.87 -11.63 -23.40
N TYR A 11 -32.61 -12.06 -23.46
CA TYR A 11 -31.49 -11.15 -23.75
C TYR A 11 -31.52 -10.66 -25.20
N LEU A 12 -31.94 -11.51 -26.15
CA LEU A 12 -32.12 -11.12 -27.55
C LEU A 12 -33.25 -10.10 -27.72
N ILE A 13 -34.39 -10.31 -27.05
CA ILE A 13 -35.52 -9.36 -27.06
C ILE A 13 -35.14 -8.03 -26.40
N LEU A 14 -34.38 -8.05 -25.30
CA LEU A 14 -33.92 -6.82 -24.62
C LEU A 14 -32.91 -6.04 -25.49
N SER A 15 -31.95 -6.72 -26.11
CA SER A 15 -30.97 -6.09 -27.01
C SER A 15 -31.62 -5.60 -28.32
N CYS A 16 -32.58 -6.35 -28.88
CA CYS A 16 -33.41 -5.89 -29.98
C CYS A 16 -34.31 -4.71 -29.60
N ALA A 17 -34.85 -4.66 -28.38
CA ALA A 17 -35.67 -3.55 -27.89
C ALA A 17 -34.82 -2.28 -27.70
N VAL A 18 -33.62 -2.39 -27.14
CA VAL A 18 -32.66 -1.26 -27.03
C VAL A 18 -32.20 -0.79 -28.42
N ALA A 19 -31.93 -1.71 -29.34
CA ALA A 19 -31.61 -1.38 -30.73
C ALA A 19 -32.79 -0.71 -31.45
N TYR A 20 -34.02 -1.19 -31.26
CA TYR A 20 -35.24 -0.58 -31.80
C TYR A 20 -35.48 0.83 -31.21
N TRP A 21 -35.25 1.01 -29.92
CA TRP A 21 -35.39 2.31 -29.25
C TRP A 21 -34.37 3.33 -29.75
N LEU A 22 -33.15 2.88 -30.08
CA LEU A 22 -32.11 3.70 -30.70
C LEU A 22 -32.39 4.00 -32.19
N GLN A 23 -33.13 3.14 -32.89
CA GLN A 23 -33.42 3.26 -34.33
C GLN A 23 -34.71 4.01 -34.67
N MET A 24 -35.65 4.22 -33.74
CA MET A 24 -36.92 4.88 -34.06
C MET A 24 -36.71 6.32 -34.62
N PRO A 25 -37.13 6.60 -35.87
CA PRO A 25 -37.28 7.96 -36.36
C PRO A 25 -38.57 8.54 -35.78
N ILE A 26 -38.48 9.63 -35.02
CA ILE A 26 -39.66 10.43 -34.71
C ILE A 26 -39.99 11.21 -35.99
N THR A 27 -41.00 10.78 -36.72
CA THR A 27 -41.62 11.60 -37.76
C THR A 27 -42.31 12.78 -37.09
N THR A 28 -41.66 13.95 -37.10
CA THR A 28 -42.33 15.22 -36.84
C THR A 28 -43.00 15.66 -38.13
N MET A 29 -44.33 15.69 -38.15
CA MET A 29 -45.08 16.41 -39.18
C MET A 29 -44.80 17.90 -38.98
N ALA A 30 -44.40 18.56 -40.07
CA ALA A 30 -44.14 19.99 -40.08
C ALA A 30 -45.48 20.74 -40.04
N GLU A 31 -45.64 21.60 -39.03
CA GLU A 31 -46.57 22.72 -39.10
C GLU A 31 -45.87 23.93 -38.47
N ASN A 32 -45.95 25.07 -39.17
CA ASN A 32 -45.23 26.30 -38.87
C ASN A 32 -45.39 26.74 -37.42
N ALA A 33 -44.29 26.79 -36.66
CA ALA A 33 -44.21 27.55 -35.43
C ALA A 33 -42.77 28.05 -35.23
N THR A 34 -42.66 29.37 -35.17
CA THR A 34 -41.66 30.17 -34.43
C THR A 34 -40.51 29.40 -33.79
N VAL A 35 -39.28 29.76 -34.16
CA VAL A 35 -38.05 29.37 -33.46
C VAL A 35 -38.09 29.94 -32.04
N THR A 36 -38.69 29.19 -31.11
CA THR A 36 -38.47 29.35 -29.68
C THR A 36 -37.27 28.49 -29.28
N THR A 37 -36.42 29.06 -28.42
CA THR A 37 -35.26 28.43 -27.79
C THR A 37 -35.66 27.33 -26.78
N ASP A 38 -36.60 26.45 -27.15
CA ASP A 38 -37.22 25.45 -26.26
C ASP A 38 -36.43 24.14 -26.15
N VAL A 39 -35.25 24.02 -26.76
CA VAL A 39 -34.46 22.77 -26.77
C VAL A 39 -33.08 22.95 -26.13
N VAL A 40 -33.03 23.66 -25.01
CA VAL A 40 -31.87 23.60 -24.10
C VAL A 40 -32.38 23.25 -22.69
N HIS A 41 -32.72 21.98 -22.48
CA HIS A 41 -32.92 21.46 -21.14
C HIS A 41 -31.56 21.12 -20.52
N VAL A 42 -30.90 22.09 -19.88
CA VAL A 42 -29.75 21.83 -19.01
C VAL A 42 -30.28 21.23 -17.71
N ARG A 43 -30.17 19.91 -17.55
CA ARG A 43 -30.47 19.23 -16.28
C ARG A 43 -29.22 19.00 -15.42
N GLY A 44 -28.04 19.13 -16.01
CA GLY A 44 -26.77 18.89 -15.35
C GLY A 44 -26.14 20.15 -14.80
N THR A 45 -25.24 19.95 -13.84
CA THR A 45 -24.19 20.89 -13.47
C THR A 45 -23.33 21.23 -14.68
N TRP A 46 -22.62 22.37 -14.63
CA TRP A 46 -21.68 22.76 -15.67
C TRP A 46 -20.63 21.66 -15.96
N ALA A 47 -20.22 20.92 -14.93
CA ALA A 47 -19.28 19.81 -15.04
C ALA A 47 -19.88 18.63 -15.83
N GLU A 48 -21.16 18.30 -15.60
CA GLU A 48 -21.86 17.26 -16.37
C GLU A 48 -22.00 17.65 -17.85
N GLU A 49 -22.28 18.91 -18.16
CA GLU A 49 -22.37 19.35 -19.55
C GLU A 49 -21.00 19.37 -20.26
N LEU A 50 -19.93 19.74 -19.55
CA LEU A 50 -18.56 19.61 -20.10
C LEU A 50 -18.17 18.15 -20.34
N ALA A 51 -18.52 17.23 -19.43
CA ALA A 51 -18.27 15.80 -19.58
C ALA A 51 -18.94 15.20 -20.83
N LYS A 52 -20.04 15.77 -21.32
CA LYS A 52 -20.67 15.35 -22.59
C LYS A 52 -19.84 15.72 -23.81
N GLN A 53 -19.06 16.80 -23.75
CA GLN A 53 -18.19 17.26 -24.83
C GLN A 53 -16.85 16.51 -24.86
N GLU A 54 -16.38 16.07 -23.68
CA GLU A 54 -15.18 15.23 -23.56
C GLU A 54 -15.29 13.95 -24.39
N SER A 55 -14.22 13.66 -25.13
CA SER A 55 -14.13 12.46 -25.97
C SER A 55 -13.94 11.17 -25.15
N GLN A 56 -13.38 11.31 -23.94
CA GLN A 56 -13.29 10.21 -22.99
C GLN A 56 -14.62 10.00 -22.28
N GLN A 57 -14.84 8.77 -21.80
CA GLN A 57 -16.01 8.46 -21.00
C GLN A 57 -15.80 8.99 -19.58
N THR A 58 -16.43 10.13 -19.30
CA THR A 58 -16.39 10.80 -18.00
C THR A 58 -17.76 10.74 -17.34
N THR A 59 -17.80 10.23 -16.12
CA THR A 59 -18.98 10.29 -15.25
C THR A 59 -18.71 11.26 -14.11
N ILE A 60 -19.69 12.11 -13.82
CA ILE A 60 -19.63 13.08 -12.72
C ILE A 60 -20.54 12.59 -11.61
N ILE A 61 -19.98 12.37 -10.42
CA ILE A 61 -20.73 12.15 -9.20
C ILE A 61 -20.94 13.52 -8.55
N THR A 62 -22.18 13.98 -8.55
CA THR A 62 -22.53 15.31 -8.04
C THR A 62 -22.68 15.32 -6.52
N LYS A 63 -22.68 16.51 -5.92
CA LYS A 63 -23.03 16.70 -4.51
C LYS A 63 -24.42 16.15 -4.16
N GLN A 64 -25.36 16.17 -5.11
CA GLN A 64 -26.71 15.63 -4.92
C GLN A 64 -26.67 14.10 -4.84
N ASP A 65 -25.85 13.44 -5.67
CA ASP A 65 -25.68 11.98 -5.65
C ASP A 65 -25.05 11.52 -4.33
N ILE A 66 -24.01 12.24 -3.89
CA ILE A 66 -23.34 12.04 -2.59
C ILE A 66 -24.37 12.13 -1.44
N ALA A 67 -25.17 13.21 -1.42
CA ALA A 67 -26.17 13.41 -0.38
C ALA A 67 -27.28 12.35 -0.41
N LYS A 68 -27.76 11.96 -1.60
CA LYS A 68 -28.79 10.94 -1.78
C LYS A 68 -28.32 9.56 -1.29
N LYS A 69 -27.05 9.23 -1.51
CA LYS A 69 -26.45 7.98 -1.03
C LYS A 69 -26.11 8.02 0.46
N GLN A 70 -26.01 9.21 1.06
CA GLN A 70 -25.41 9.43 2.37
C GLN A 70 -24.00 8.83 2.47
N ALA A 71 -23.24 8.94 1.37
CA ALA A 71 -21.87 8.45 1.31
C ALA A 71 -20.99 9.24 2.28
N LYS A 72 -20.19 8.56 3.11
CA LYS A 72 -19.35 9.20 4.13
C LYS A 72 -17.95 9.42 3.62
N SER A 73 -17.46 8.48 2.83
CA SER A 73 -16.17 8.53 2.15
C SER A 73 -16.35 8.51 0.64
N VAL A 74 -15.31 8.93 -0.09
CA VAL A 74 -15.29 8.80 -1.56
C VAL A 74 -15.40 7.32 -1.95
N GLU A 75 -14.77 6.42 -1.19
CA GLU A 75 -14.86 4.96 -1.33
C GLU A 75 -16.33 4.49 -1.41
N ASP A 76 -17.18 4.99 -0.51
CA ASP A 76 -18.59 4.57 -0.43
C ASP A 76 -19.36 4.84 -1.71
N ILE A 77 -19.00 5.87 -2.50
CA ILE A 77 -19.77 6.27 -3.69
C ILE A 77 -19.14 5.89 -5.01
N VAL A 78 -17.81 5.88 -5.14
CA VAL A 78 -17.17 5.55 -6.43
C VAL A 78 -17.49 4.14 -6.90
N PHE A 79 -17.68 3.19 -5.97
CA PHE A 79 -18.00 1.81 -6.30
C PHE A 79 -19.45 1.57 -6.73
N THR A 80 -20.32 2.60 -6.74
CA THR A 80 -21.61 2.50 -7.46
C THR A 80 -21.49 2.81 -8.94
N GLU A 81 -20.36 3.34 -9.39
CA GLU A 81 -20.20 3.69 -10.79
C GLU A 81 -20.00 2.46 -11.67
N THR A 82 -20.63 2.49 -12.83
CA THR A 82 -20.56 1.36 -13.77
C THR A 82 -19.14 1.18 -14.28
N GLY A 83 -18.61 -0.03 -14.16
CA GLY A 83 -17.24 -0.34 -14.59
C GLY A 83 -16.18 0.05 -13.56
N VAL A 84 -16.55 0.49 -12.36
CA VAL A 84 -15.64 0.62 -11.22
C VAL A 84 -15.90 -0.54 -10.27
N SER A 85 -14.85 -1.23 -9.85
CA SER A 85 -14.95 -2.39 -8.96
C SER A 85 -13.92 -2.31 -7.85
N ARG A 86 -14.32 -2.84 -6.69
CA ARG A 86 -13.51 -2.92 -5.48
C ARG A 86 -12.69 -4.21 -5.49
N THR A 87 -11.39 -4.10 -5.25
CA THR A 87 -10.54 -5.23 -4.91
C THR A 87 -10.09 -5.12 -3.47
N VAL A 88 -9.87 -6.26 -2.80
CA VAL A 88 -9.33 -6.29 -1.43
C VAL A 88 -8.23 -7.33 -1.41
N ASP A 89 -7.06 -6.95 -0.90
CA ASP A 89 -5.93 -7.88 -0.80
C ASP A 89 -5.93 -8.67 0.52
N ALA A 90 -4.95 -9.56 0.70
CA ALA A 90 -4.83 -10.37 1.92
C ALA A 90 -4.54 -9.55 3.20
N MET A 91 -4.14 -8.29 3.05
CA MET A 91 -3.91 -7.37 4.15
C MET A 91 -5.12 -6.48 4.45
N GLY A 92 -6.21 -6.60 3.67
CA GLY A 92 -7.41 -5.79 3.84
C GLY A 92 -7.35 -4.43 3.18
N ARG A 93 -6.30 -4.15 2.40
CA ARG A 93 -6.16 -2.89 1.65
C ARG A 93 -7.13 -2.90 0.48
N VAL A 94 -7.75 -1.75 0.24
CA VAL A 94 -8.73 -1.58 -0.83
C VAL A 94 -8.04 -1.07 -2.09
N GLY A 95 -8.31 -1.72 -3.21
CA GLY A 95 -7.91 -1.27 -4.54
C GLY A 95 -9.11 -0.90 -5.41
N VAL A 96 -8.86 -0.04 -6.41
CA VAL A 96 -9.89 0.46 -7.33
C VAL A 96 -9.55 0.02 -8.74
N SER A 97 -10.35 -0.90 -9.27
CA SER A 97 -10.22 -1.37 -10.65
C SER A 97 -11.26 -0.70 -11.54
N ILE A 98 -10.79 0.00 -12.58
CA ILE A 98 -11.66 0.54 -13.63
C ILE A 98 -11.58 -0.40 -14.84
N ARG A 99 -12.75 -0.90 -15.27
CA ARG A 99 -12.92 -1.80 -16.43
C ARG A 99 -12.07 -3.08 -16.38
N GLY A 100 -11.81 -3.58 -15.17
CA GLY A 100 -11.01 -4.79 -14.96
C GLY A 100 -9.50 -4.59 -15.07
N ALA A 101 -9.02 -3.35 -15.24
CA ALA A 101 -7.60 -3.05 -15.10
C ALA A 101 -7.14 -3.25 -13.65
N ASP A 102 -5.85 -3.53 -13.44
CA ASP A 102 -5.28 -3.70 -12.10
C ASP A 102 -5.46 -2.41 -11.27
N PRO A 103 -5.68 -2.49 -9.95
CA PRO A 103 -5.79 -1.31 -9.08
C PRO A 103 -4.70 -0.25 -9.27
N ARG A 104 -3.47 -0.65 -9.61
CA ARG A 104 -2.36 0.29 -9.87
C ARG A 104 -2.52 1.11 -11.15
N HIS A 105 -3.43 0.73 -12.04
CA HIS A 105 -3.73 1.39 -13.30
C HIS A 105 -4.81 2.47 -13.17
N THR A 106 -5.28 2.73 -11.94
CA THR A 106 -6.20 3.82 -11.64
C THR A 106 -5.45 4.97 -10.98
N LEU A 107 -5.36 6.11 -11.65
CA LEU A 107 -4.77 7.33 -11.09
C LEU A 107 -5.81 8.05 -10.22
N ILE A 108 -5.49 8.26 -8.95
CA ILE A 108 -6.34 9.02 -8.04
C ILE A 108 -5.77 10.44 -7.88
N LEU A 109 -6.62 11.43 -8.14
CA LEU A 109 -6.30 12.85 -8.07
C LEU A 109 -7.17 13.53 -7.01
N VAL A 110 -6.61 14.52 -6.31
CA VAL A 110 -7.37 15.50 -5.51
C VAL A 110 -7.07 16.88 -6.08
N ASP A 111 -8.10 17.57 -6.56
CA ASP A 111 -7.99 18.86 -7.24
C ASP A 111 -6.99 18.84 -8.43
N GLY A 112 -6.92 17.70 -9.13
CA GLY A 112 -6.01 17.49 -10.26
C GLY A 112 -4.59 17.04 -9.86
N GLN A 113 -4.31 16.85 -8.56
CA GLN A 113 -2.98 16.43 -8.08
C GLN A 113 -2.97 14.94 -7.74
N PRO A 114 -1.97 14.16 -8.22
CA PRO A 114 -1.80 12.78 -7.80
C PRO A 114 -1.71 12.64 -6.29
N VAL A 115 -2.51 11.76 -5.73
CA VAL A 115 -2.41 11.45 -4.31
C VAL A 115 -1.17 10.59 -4.09
N MET A 116 -0.32 11.02 -3.15
CA MET A 116 0.78 10.19 -2.65
C MET A 116 0.20 9.17 -1.67
N GLY A 117 -0.25 8.04 -2.24
CA GLY A 117 -0.81 6.90 -1.54
C GLY A 117 0.27 5.97 -0.99
N ASP A 118 0.00 4.66 -1.02
CA ASP A 118 0.98 3.64 -0.62
C ASP A 118 2.27 3.78 -1.45
N LEU A 119 3.42 3.49 -0.82
CA LEU A 119 4.73 3.56 -1.48
C LEU A 119 4.80 2.60 -2.68
N ALA A 120 4.15 1.44 -2.57
CA ALA A 120 4.05 0.44 -3.62
C ALA A 120 2.73 0.61 -4.39
N LYS A 121 2.85 0.98 -5.66
CA LYS A 121 1.70 1.17 -6.56
C LYS A 121 0.92 -0.13 -6.76
N TYR A 122 1.56 -1.30 -6.73
CA TYR A 122 0.88 -2.59 -6.92
C TYR A 122 -0.18 -2.90 -5.85
N GLN A 123 -0.16 -2.24 -4.69
CA GLN A 123 -1.19 -2.38 -3.67
C GLN A 123 -2.49 -1.66 -4.03
N GLY A 124 -2.41 -0.72 -4.99
CA GLY A 124 -3.49 0.21 -5.32
C GLY A 124 -3.63 1.31 -4.25
N ALA A 125 -3.93 2.53 -4.68
CA ALA A 125 -4.14 3.66 -3.78
C ALA A 125 -5.61 3.77 -3.29
N GLY A 126 -6.37 2.67 -3.26
CA GLY A 126 -7.81 2.74 -3.00
C GLY A 126 -8.18 3.12 -1.57
N ASP A 127 -7.33 2.79 -0.58
CA ASP A 127 -7.48 3.27 0.79
C ASP A 127 -7.54 4.81 0.86
N GLU A 128 -6.90 5.53 -0.07
CA GLU A 128 -7.01 7.00 -0.15
C GLU A 128 -8.44 7.50 -0.34
N LEU A 129 -9.28 6.74 -1.05
CA LEU A 129 -10.68 7.12 -1.23
C LEU A 129 -11.48 6.97 0.06
N GLN A 130 -11.03 6.10 0.98
CA GLN A 130 -11.59 6.01 2.31
C GLN A 130 -11.17 7.21 3.18
N ARG A 131 -9.90 7.63 3.03
CA ARG A 131 -9.32 8.78 3.76
C ARG A 131 -9.99 10.10 3.38
N LEU A 132 -10.56 10.20 2.18
CA LEU A 132 -11.26 11.38 1.68
C LEU A 132 -12.75 11.38 2.08
N GLY A 133 -13.10 12.32 2.94
CA GLY A 133 -14.47 12.57 3.33
C GLY A 133 -15.31 13.33 2.31
N THR A 134 -16.54 12.91 2.08
CA THR A 134 -17.45 13.51 1.10
C THR A 134 -18.00 14.88 1.51
N GLU A 135 -17.92 15.24 2.79
CA GLU A 135 -18.44 16.49 3.35
C GLU A 135 -17.73 17.71 2.78
N ASN A 136 -16.44 17.57 2.44
CA ASN A 136 -15.64 18.62 1.80
C ASN A 136 -15.50 18.43 0.28
N VAL A 137 -16.23 17.49 -0.32
CA VAL A 137 -16.21 17.25 -1.78
C VAL A 137 -17.25 18.11 -2.49
N GLU A 138 -16.86 18.70 -3.62
CA GLU A 138 -17.76 19.40 -4.53
C GLU A 138 -18.36 18.42 -5.55
N ARG A 139 -17.50 17.60 -6.15
CA ARG A 139 -17.86 16.52 -7.09
C ARG A 139 -16.71 15.53 -7.22
N ILE A 140 -17.00 14.36 -7.78
CA ILE A 140 -15.99 13.37 -8.15
C ILE A 140 -16.11 13.12 -9.65
N GLU A 141 -14.99 13.07 -10.36
CA GLU A 141 -14.93 12.82 -11.80
C GLU A 141 -14.30 11.44 -12.01
N VAL A 142 -15.04 10.51 -12.62
CA VAL A 142 -14.56 9.16 -12.95
C VAL A 142 -14.37 9.07 -14.45
N ILE A 143 -13.13 8.95 -14.89
CA ILE A 143 -12.72 8.93 -16.28
C ILE A 143 -12.26 7.52 -16.60
N GLN A 144 -12.85 6.90 -17.62
CA GLN A 144 -12.60 5.50 -17.94
C GLN A 144 -11.79 5.38 -19.25
N GLY A 145 -10.79 4.50 -19.25
CA GLY A 145 -9.91 4.25 -20.39
C GLY A 145 -8.56 4.95 -20.27
N ALA A 146 -7.77 4.88 -21.36
CA ALA A 146 -6.40 5.38 -21.39
C ALA A 146 -6.37 6.92 -21.33
N ALA A 147 -5.97 7.47 -20.17
CA ALA A 147 -5.98 8.91 -19.93
C ALA A 147 -4.59 9.51 -19.70
N SER A 148 -3.51 8.73 -19.90
CA SER A 148 -2.15 9.19 -19.59
C SER A 148 -1.68 10.37 -20.41
N ALA A 149 -2.15 10.52 -21.66
CA ALA A 149 -1.79 11.67 -22.47
C ALA A 149 -2.23 13.00 -21.83
N LYS A 150 -3.38 13.02 -21.12
CA LYS A 150 -3.94 14.20 -20.46
C LYS A 150 -3.48 14.33 -19.00
N TYR A 151 -3.47 13.23 -18.25
CA TYR A 151 -3.26 13.26 -16.80
C TYR A 151 -1.87 12.77 -16.33
N GLY A 152 -1.06 12.20 -17.22
CA GLY A 152 0.28 11.69 -16.90
C GLY A 152 0.34 10.19 -16.63
N SER A 153 1.46 9.74 -16.07
CA SER A 153 1.68 8.31 -15.79
C SER A 153 0.60 7.72 -14.88
N ASP A 154 0.41 6.40 -14.95
CA ASP A 154 -0.45 5.59 -14.07
C ASP A 154 -1.95 5.57 -14.45
N ALA A 155 -2.38 6.39 -15.40
CA ALA A 155 -3.75 6.42 -15.94
C ALA A 155 -3.98 5.42 -17.11
N ILE A 156 -3.67 4.14 -16.91
CA ILE A 156 -3.90 3.07 -17.90
C ILE A 156 -5.37 2.62 -17.92
N GLY A 157 -5.97 2.38 -16.75
CA GLY A 157 -7.35 1.93 -16.58
C GLY A 157 -8.33 3.11 -16.49
N GLY A 158 -7.90 4.20 -15.87
CA GLY A 158 -8.67 5.43 -15.78
C GLY A 158 -8.17 6.38 -14.69
N VAL A 159 -8.99 7.38 -14.39
CA VAL A 159 -8.71 8.42 -13.40
C VAL A 159 -9.93 8.61 -12.50
N ILE A 160 -9.69 8.78 -11.19
CA ILE A 160 -10.68 9.31 -10.26
C ILE A 160 -10.15 10.64 -9.73
N ASN A 161 -10.82 11.73 -10.07
CA ASN A 161 -10.44 13.08 -9.64
C ASN A 161 -11.48 13.62 -8.66
N VAL A 162 -11.07 13.77 -7.40
CA VAL A 162 -11.89 14.31 -6.32
C VAL A 162 -11.70 15.82 -6.27
N ILE A 163 -12.77 16.58 -6.53
CA ILE A 163 -12.73 18.04 -6.49
C ILE A 163 -13.25 18.50 -5.14
N THR A 164 -12.44 19.26 -4.41
CA THR A 164 -12.80 19.75 -3.07
C THR A 164 -13.54 21.09 -3.14
N ASN A 165 -14.33 21.39 -2.12
CA ASN A 165 -15.07 22.66 -2.03
C ASN A 165 -14.10 23.83 -1.81
N LYS A 166 -14.07 24.79 -2.73
CA LYS A 166 -13.29 26.05 -2.61
C LYS A 166 -13.86 27.01 -1.56
N PRO A 167 -13.09 28.01 -1.06
CA PRO A 167 -13.61 29.04 -0.16
C PRO A 167 -14.85 29.75 -0.73
N LYS A 168 -15.92 29.80 0.06
CA LYS A 168 -17.21 30.35 -0.40
C LYS A 168 -17.21 31.88 -0.39
N LYS A 169 -18.05 32.46 -1.26
CA LYS A 169 -18.29 33.92 -1.31
C LYS A 169 -19.10 34.43 -0.12
N ASN A 170 -19.97 33.60 0.44
CA ASN A 170 -20.78 33.93 1.61
C ASN A 170 -20.19 33.28 2.85
N ALA A 171 -20.22 34.00 3.97
CA ALA A 171 -19.82 33.43 5.25
C ALA A 171 -20.72 32.24 5.59
N SER A 172 -20.13 31.13 6.01
CA SER A 172 -20.90 29.95 6.39
C SER A 172 -20.14 29.11 7.40
N VAL A 173 -20.87 28.49 8.32
CA VAL A 173 -20.35 27.46 9.20
C VAL A 173 -21.13 26.19 8.93
N GLN A 174 -20.42 25.08 8.80
CA GLN A 174 -20.97 23.74 8.67
C GLN A 174 -20.43 22.88 9.79
N PHE A 175 -21.33 22.15 10.44
CA PHE A 175 -21.03 21.15 11.44
C PHE A 175 -21.80 19.88 11.07
N ASN A 176 -21.09 18.76 10.93
CA ASN A 176 -21.69 17.44 10.79
C ASN A 176 -21.17 16.58 11.93
N ALA A 177 -22.09 15.86 12.59
CA ALA A 177 -21.77 14.84 13.57
C ALA A 177 -22.53 13.58 13.22
N GLU A 178 -21.84 12.45 13.32
CA GLU A 178 -22.41 11.13 13.09
C GLU A 178 -22.01 10.22 14.24
N GLY A 179 -22.94 9.36 14.66
CA GLY A 179 -22.71 8.31 15.64
C GLY A 179 -23.32 7.01 15.16
N ARG A 180 -22.60 5.91 15.31
CA ARG A 180 -23.12 4.56 15.06
C ARG A 180 -23.03 3.71 16.31
N ARG A 181 -24.10 2.96 16.58
CA ARG A 181 -24.17 1.91 17.60
C ARG A 181 -24.70 0.65 16.95
N GLU A 182 -24.12 -0.49 17.28
CA GLU A 182 -24.56 -1.81 16.90
C GLU A 182 -25.05 -2.62 18.11
N LYS A 183 -25.81 -3.69 17.83
CA LYS A 183 -26.28 -4.60 18.87
C LYS A 183 -25.08 -5.32 19.48
N GLY A 184 -24.81 -5.06 20.76
CA GLY A 184 -23.64 -5.58 21.48
C GLY A 184 -22.69 -4.49 21.95
N ASP A 185 -22.83 -3.27 21.43
CA ASP A 185 -22.11 -2.10 21.95
C ASP A 185 -22.70 -1.63 23.28
N GLY A 186 -21.84 -1.08 24.14
CA GLY A 186 -22.23 -0.46 25.41
C GLY A 186 -23.14 0.76 25.22
N ASP A 187 -23.47 1.45 26.32
CA ASP A 187 -24.40 2.59 26.29
C ASP A 187 -23.80 3.88 25.69
N VAL A 188 -22.49 3.89 25.45
CA VAL A 188 -21.77 4.96 24.76
C VAL A 188 -21.65 4.62 23.28
N VAL A 189 -21.86 5.59 22.41
CA VAL A 189 -21.66 5.46 20.95
C VAL A 189 -20.16 5.25 20.68
N PRO A 190 -19.71 4.06 20.25
CA PRO A 190 -18.28 3.77 20.14
C PRO A 190 -17.64 4.37 18.89
N TYR A 191 -18.42 4.62 17.83
CA TYR A 191 -17.93 5.16 16.57
C TYR A 191 -18.58 6.51 16.28
N SER A 192 -17.75 7.54 16.16
CA SER A 192 -18.17 8.93 15.99
C SER A 192 -17.34 9.65 14.94
N ASN A 193 -18.04 10.31 14.02
CA ASN A 193 -17.44 11.16 12.99
C ASN A 193 -17.85 12.60 13.21
N PHE A 194 -16.88 13.51 13.12
CA PHE A 194 -17.11 14.94 13.21
C PHE A 194 -16.47 15.62 12.01
N PHE A 195 -17.19 16.57 11.42
CA PHE A 195 -16.68 17.44 10.39
C PHE A 195 -17.11 18.87 10.69
N MET A 196 -16.17 19.80 10.61
CA MET A 196 -16.41 21.21 10.76
C MET A 196 -15.77 21.96 9.61
N ARG A 197 -16.47 22.99 9.14
CA ARG A 197 -15.93 23.94 8.17
C ARG A 197 -16.47 25.33 8.44
N ALA A 198 -15.59 26.32 8.39
CA ALA A 198 -15.95 27.72 8.42
C ALA A 198 -15.40 28.41 7.18
N ASP A 199 -16.24 29.19 6.52
CA ASP A 199 -15.89 30.05 5.38
C ASP A 199 -16.07 31.50 5.82
N SER A 200 -15.09 32.36 5.54
CA SER A 200 -15.13 33.79 5.89
C SER A 200 -16.13 34.59 5.06
N GLY A 201 -16.54 34.04 3.91
CA GLY A 201 -17.09 34.85 2.81
C GLY A 201 -16.03 35.76 2.18
N SER A 202 -16.47 36.65 1.29
CA SER A 202 -15.60 37.61 0.62
C SER A 202 -15.21 38.76 1.55
N LEU A 203 -13.96 38.76 2.03
CA LEU A 203 -13.32 39.86 2.74
C LEU A 203 -12.59 40.76 1.72
N GLY A 204 -13.38 41.55 1.00
CA GLY A 204 -12.89 42.27 -0.18
C GLY A 204 -12.46 41.30 -1.28
N LYS A 205 -11.15 41.24 -1.55
CA LYS A 205 -10.54 40.34 -2.56
C LYS A 205 -10.15 38.97 -2.01
N LEU A 206 -10.18 38.80 -0.69
CA LEU A 206 -9.73 37.58 -0.02
C LEU A 206 -10.92 36.73 0.42
N LYS A 207 -10.85 35.42 0.20
CA LYS A 207 -11.75 34.41 0.79
C LYS A 207 -10.89 33.38 1.49
N VAL A 208 -11.29 32.99 2.70
CA VAL A 208 -10.59 31.98 3.50
C VAL A 208 -11.59 30.95 3.99
N ASN A 209 -11.16 29.70 4.06
CA ASN A 209 -11.85 28.67 4.80
C ASN A 209 -10.87 27.92 5.71
N ILE A 210 -11.44 27.32 6.74
CA ILE A 210 -10.77 26.33 7.57
C ILE A 210 -11.72 25.14 7.72
N HIS A 211 -11.19 23.94 7.66
CA HIS A 211 -11.96 22.72 7.91
C HIS A 211 -11.18 21.75 8.78
N GLY A 212 -11.92 20.92 9.50
CA GLY A 212 -11.38 19.87 10.34
C GLY A 212 -12.31 18.67 10.35
N SER A 213 -11.75 17.47 10.42
CA SER A 213 -12.53 16.26 10.62
C SER A 213 -11.80 15.25 11.49
N LYS A 214 -12.57 14.49 12.25
CA LYS A 214 -12.13 13.25 12.92
C LYS A 214 -13.11 12.15 12.55
N ARG A 215 -12.64 10.99 12.12
CA ARG A 215 -13.49 9.84 11.80
C ARG A 215 -12.94 8.58 12.42
N ASP A 216 -13.86 7.71 12.80
CA ASP A 216 -13.53 6.35 13.20
C ASP A 216 -13.72 5.41 12.01
N ILE A 217 -12.62 4.81 11.57
CA ILE A 217 -12.65 3.70 10.63
C ILE A 217 -13.08 2.47 11.41
N MET A 218 -14.21 1.90 11.03
CA MET A 218 -14.76 0.74 11.73
C MET A 218 -14.01 -0.54 11.39
N PRO A 219 -13.84 -1.45 12.37
CA PRO A 219 -13.34 -2.78 12.11
C PRO A 219 -14.33 -3.57 11.24
N ILE A 220 -13.78 -4.31 10.28
CA ILE A 220 -14.53 -5.39 9.62
C ILE A 220 -14.05 -6.69 10.25
N TYR A 221 -14.85 -7.28 11.12
CA TYR A 221 -14.49 -8.53 11.77
C TYR A 221 -14.70 -9.74 10.84
N ALA A 222 -13.85 -10.76 11.01
CA ALA A 222 -14.05 -12.05 10.36
C ALA A 222 -15.37 -12.67 10.83
N SER A 223 -16.16 -13.22 9.90
CA SER A 223 -17.40 -13.95 10.22
C SER A 223 -17.15 -15.38 10.68
N GLU A 224 -16.01 -15.95 10.28
CA GLU A 224 -15.62 -17.31 10.67
C GLU A 224 -14.87 -17.30 11.99
N ALA A 225 -15.13 -18.33 12.81
CA ALA A 225 -14.37 -18.57 14.02
C ALA A 225 -12.91 -18.95 13.69
N ARG A 226 -12.05 -18.81 14.69
CA ARG A 226 -10.66 -19.28 14.57
C ARG A 226 -10.63 -20.79 14.37
N ARG A 227 -9.61 -21.29 13.69
CA ARG A 227 -9.42 -22.72 13.45
C ARG A 227 -9.25 -23.46 14.78
N ALA A 228 -10.05 -24.50 14.98
CA ALA A 228 -9.95 -25.34 16.16
C ALA A 228 -8.68 -26.19 16.17
N THR A 229 -8.05 -26.33 17.33
CA THR A 229 -6.82 -27.10 17.54
C THR A 229 -6.90 -27.99 18.78
N THR A 230 -6.03 -29.00 18.86
CA THR A 230 -5.94 -29.90 20.02
C THR A 230 -5.35 -29.22 21.25
N MET A 231 -4.69 -28.07 21.08
CA MET A 231 -4.09 -27.25 22.15
C MET A 231 -4.94 -26.01 22.40
N THR A 232 -6.26 -26.17 22.49
CA THR A 232 -7.19 -25.08 22.80
C THR A 232 -7.12 -24.70 24.27
N SER A 233 -7.42 -23.45 24.59
CA SER A 233 -7.79 -23.02 25.95
C SER A 233 -9.31 -22.96 26.11
N ASP A 234 -9.81 -23.15 27.34
CA ASP A 234 -11.25 -23.10 27.64
C ASP A 234 -11.84 -21.67 27.55
N GLU A 235 -10.98 -20.65 27.57
CA GLU A 235 -11.33 -19.24 27.41
C GLU A 235 -10.49 -18.58 26.32
N ASP A 236 -11.06 -17.63 25.58
CA ASP A 236 -10.36 -16.83 24.54
C ASP A 236 -9.29 -15.88 25.13
N HIS A 237 -8.99 -15.99 26.43
CA HIS A 237 -8.00 -15.22 27.19
C HIS A 237 -8.04 -13.69 26.98
N GLY A 238 -9.17 -13.15 26.54
CA GLY A 238 -9.34 -11.73 26.21
C GLY A 238 -8.73 -11.29 24.88
N PHE A 239 -8.38 -12.20 23.97
CA PHE A 239 -7.87 -11.83 22.64
C PHE A 239 -8.93 -11.09 21.82
N LEU A 240 -8.49 -10.07 21.08
CA LEU A 240 -9.38 -9.29 20.23
C LEU A 240 -9.87 -10.13 19.02
N LYS A 241 -11.02 -9.73 18.45
CA LYS A 241 -11.53 -10.37 17.23
C LYS A 241 -10.64 -10.08 16.04
N ASN A 242 -10.55 -11.04 15.13
CA ASN A 242 -9.79 -10.83 13.89
C ASN A 242 -10.42 -9.73 13.06
N SER A 243 -9.62 -8.72 12.69
CA SER A 243 -10.03 -7.68 11.75
C SER A 243 -9.47 -7.94 10.35
N LEU A 244 -10.36 -7.91 9.36
CA LEU A 244 -10.06 -8.11 7.95
C LEU A 244 -9.42 -6.88 7.30
N ARG A 245 -9.51 -5.70 7.94
CA ARG A 245 -8.87 -4.44 7.53
C ARG A 245 -8.34 -3.70 8.75
N TYR A 246 -7.44 -2.75 8.50
CA TYR A 246 -7.05 -1.74 9.47
C TYR A 246 -8.25 -0.89 9.90
N TYR A 247 -8.33 -0.59 11.19
CA TYR A 247 -9.36 0.24 11.80
C TYR A 247 -8.77 1.11 12.89
N GLY A 248 -9.46 2.18 13.28
CA GLY A 248 -8.89 3.16 14.19
C GLY A 248 -9.41 4.54 13.87
N THR A 249 -8.56 5.56 14.00
CA THR A 249 -8.99 6.95 13.81
C THR A 249 -8.21 7.61 12.70
N ASN A 250 -8.87 8.47 11.94
CA ASN A 250 -8.20 9.42 11.10
C ASN A 250 -8.70 10.84 11.39
N SER A 251 -7.83 11.80 11.10
CA SER A 251 -8.13 13.21 11.25
C SER A 251 -7.49 14.03 10.14
N ASN A 252 -8.14 15.13 9.81
CA ASN A 252 -7.67 16.08 8.82
C ASN A 252 -7.94 17.49 9.33
N VAL A 253 -6.97 18.39 9.18
CA VAL A 253 -7.18 19.83 9.30
C VAL A 253 -6.63 20.50 8.05
N GLY A 254 -7.42 21.39 7.46
CA GLY A 254 -7.04 22.11 6.26
C GLY A 254 -7.44 23.58 6.28
N LEU A 255 -6.66 24.38 5.57
CA LEU A 255 -6.87 25.80 5.34
C LEU A 255 -6.79 26.07 3.85
N GLY A 256 -7.80 26.77 3.32
CA GLY A 256 -7.83 27.24 1.95
C GLY A 256 -7.99 28.75 1.91
N ALA A 257 -7.22 29.42 1.06
CA ALA A 257 -7.35 30.84 0.79
C ALA A 257 -7.38 31.10 -0.71
N THR A 258 -8.16 32.10 -1.12
CA THR A 258 -8.19 32.58 -2.49
C THR A 258 -8.17 34.09 -2.48
N TYR A 259 -7.18 34.68 -3.15
CA TYR A 259 -7.06 36.11 -3.33
C TYR A 259 -7.29 36.45 -4.80
N ASP A 260 -8.41 37.12 -5.10
CA ASP A 260 -8.76 37.55 -6.45
C ASP A 260 -8.18 38.94 -6.68
N PHE A 261 -7.08 39.06 -7.44
CA PHE A 261 -6.50 40.36 -7.78
C PHE A 261 -7.50 41.21 -8.57
N ASN A 262 -8.24 40.56 -9.47
CA ASN A 262 -9.36 41.07 -10.26
C ASN A 262 -10.15 39.87 -10.83
N GLU A 263 -11.09 40.10 -11.75
CA GLU A 263 -11.93 39.06 -12.36
C GLU A 263 -11.16 38.03 -13.22
N ASN A 264 -9.91 38.36 -13.58
CA ASN A 264 -9.08 37.60 -14.51
C ASN A 264 -7.91 36.89 -13.84
N HIS A 265 -7.47 37.34 -12.66
CA HIS A 265 -6.28 36.80 -12.00
C HIS A 265 -6.59 36.46 -10.53
N SER A 266 -6.27 35.24 -10.13
CA SER A 266 -6.41 34.80 -8.73
C SER A 266 -5.23 33.96 -8.25
N LEU A 267 -4.93 34.07 -6.96
CA LEU A 267 -3.97 33.24 -6.25
C LEU A 267 -4.73 32.35 -5.26
N GLY A 268 -4.50 31.03 -5.33
CA GLY A 268 -5.02 30.04 -4.40
C GLY A 268 -3.90 29.45 -3.54
N LEU A 269 -4.18 29.30 -2.25
CA LEU A 269 -3.33 28.58 -1.30
C LEU A 269 -4.18 27.49 -0.64
N ARG A 270 -3.65 26.28 -0.54
CA ARG A 270 -4.24 25.20 0.24
C ARG A 270 -3.16 24.51 1.06
N ILE A 271 -3.44 24.30 2.34
CA ILE A 271 -2.58 23.59 3.28
C ILE A 271 -3.45 22.55 3.95
N ASP A 272 -3.03 21.29 3.95
CA ASP A 272 -3.72 20.20 4.62
C ASP A 272 -2.73 19.37 5.44
N ARG A 273 -3.17 18.96 6.63
CA ARG A 273 -2.49 17.99 7.48
C ARG A 273 -3.46 16.85 7.76
N TYR A 274 -3.04 15.64 7.44
CA TYR A 274 -3.77 14.41 7.64
C TYR A 274 -2.99 13.50 8.57
N ASN A 275 -3.68 12.88 9.51
CA ASN A 275 -3.12 11.95 10.48
C ASN A 275 -4.03 10.73 10.58
N GLU A 276 -3.44 9.55 10.66
CA GLU A 276 -4.14 8.31 11.02
C GLU A 276 -3.33 7.48 12.00
N ASP A 277 -4.07 6.79 12.85
CA ASP A 277 -3.59 5.81 13.84
C ASP A 277 -4.54 4.62 13.70
N LEU A 278 -4.01 3.54 13.10
CA LEU A 278 -4.77 2.37 12.70
C LEU A 278 -4.14 1.10 13.23
N GLU A 279 -5.01 0.18 13.64
CA GLU A 279 -4.63 -1.14 14.15
C GLU A 279 -5.35 -2.25 13.40
N ARG A 280 -4.75 -3.44 13.41
CA ARG A 280 -5.35 -4.67 12.91
C ARG A 280 -4.89 -5.86 13.73
N TYR A 281 -5.83 -6.71 14.11
CA TYR A 281 -5.58 -7.87 14.97
C TYR A 281 -5.86 -9.16 14.21
N VAL A 282 -4.92 -10.11 14.26
CA VAL A 282 -5.06 -11.41 13.58
C VAL A 282 -4.53 -12.55 14.45
N LYS A 283 -5.36 -13.57 14.67
CA LYS A 283 -5.03 -14.84 15.31
C LYS A 283 -5.79 -15.97 14.61
N ARG A 284 -5.08 -16.96 14.07
CA ARG A 284 -5.70 -17.92 13.12
C ARG A 284 -6.36 -19.11 13.80
N SER A 285 -5.83 -19.53 14.94
CA SER A 285 -6.31 -20.66 15.72
C SER A 285 -6.70 -20.28 17.14
N ASP A 286 -7.45 -21.16 17.78
CA ASP A 286 -7.74 -21.12 19.22
C ASP A 286 -6.56 -21.62 20.08
N SER A 287 -5.44 -22.01 19.47
CA SER A 287 -4.28 -22.51 20.21
C SER A 287 -3.70 -21.43 21.12
N PHE A 288 -3.45 -21.75 22.39
CA PHE A 288 -2.73 -20.86 23.30
C PHE A 288 -1.25 -20.68 22.94
N MET A 289 -0.71 -21.54 22.05
CA MET A 289 0.68 -21.47 21.58
C MET A 289 0.87 -20.49 20.41
N GLU A 290 -0.21 -20.08 19.75
CA GLU A 290 -0.15 -19.09 18.67
C GLU A 290 -0.38 -17.69 19.26
N PRO A 291 0.56 -16.74 19.15
CA PRO A 291 0.31 -15.37 19.58
C PRO A 291 -0.77 -14.71 18.71
N GLN A 292 -1.44 -13.69 19.26
CA GLN A 292 -2.16 -12.74 18.44
C GLN A 292 -1.18 -11.74 17.82
N VAL A 293 -1.31 -11.50 16.52
CA VAL A 293 -0.53 -10.50 15.78
C VAL A 293 -1.25 -9.17 15.81
N HIS A 294 -0.55 -8.11 16.20
CA HIS A 294 -1.06 -6.74 16.21
C HIS A 294 -0.26 -5.96 15.17
N TYR A 295 -0.91 -5.56 14.09
CA TYR A 295 -0.34 -4.61 13.15
C TYR A 295 -0.78 -3.22 13.58
N LYS A 296 0.17 -2.30 13.69
CA LYS A 296 -0.13 -0.87 13.86
C LYS A 296 0.44 -0.09 12.68
N ARG A 297 -0.26 0.98 12.31
CA ARG A 297 0.09 1.89 11.24
C ARG A 297 -0.20 3.30 11.70
N ASP A 298 0.84 4.11 11.70
CA ASP A 298 0.75 5.54 11.90
C ASP A 298 1.15 6.25 10.60
N LEU A 299 0.35 7.20 10.16
CA LEU A 299 0.68 7.99 8.97
C LEU A 299 0.38 9.47 9.20
N ASP A 300 1.39 10.29 8.89
CA ASP A 300 1.34 11.75 8.89
C ASP A 300 1.57 12.26 7.47
N ARG A 301 0.61 13.01 6.94
CA ARG A 301 0.71 13.59 5.60
C ARG A 301 0.44 15.08 5.62
N ASN A 302 1.38 15.85 5.08
CA ASN A 302 1.25 17.29 4.92
C ASN A 302 1.25 17.62 3.42
N ASN A 303 0.26 18.38 2.99
CA ASN A 303 0.11 18.86 1.62
C ASN A 303 0.10 20.38 1.61
N LEU A 304 0.85 20.95 0.68
CA LEU A 304 0.85 22.38 0.37
C LEU A 304 0.63 22.53 -1.13
N ASN A 305 -0.35 23.33 -1.49
CA ASN A 305 -0.62 23.74 -2.86
C ASN A 305 -0.64 25.26 -2.95
N LEU A 306 0.13 25.80 -3.89
CA LEU A 306 0.07 27.18 -4.32
C LEU A 306 -0.29 27.21 -5.79
N SER A 307 -1.38 27.88 -6.14
CA SER A 307 -1.84 28.00 -7.52
C SER A 307 -2.06 29.44 -7.91
N TYR A 308 -1.65 29.79 -9.13
CA TYR A 308 -1.96 31.06 -9.77
C TYR A 308 -2.76 30.78 -11.04
N THR A 309 -3.90 31.43 -11.19
CA THR A 309 -4.73 31.33 -12.39
C THR A 309 -4.89 32.69 -13.01
N GLY A 310 -4.75 32.75 -14.34
CA GLY A 310 -4.96 33.93 -15.14
C GLY A 310 -5.82 33.62 -16.35
N LYS A 311 -6.60 34.59 -16.81
CA LYS A 311 -7.35 34.49 -18.07
C LYS A 311 -7.45 35.85 -18.76
N ASP A 312 -7.53 35.82 -20.07
CA ASP A 312 -7.89 36.95 -20.91
C ASP A 312 -9.05 36.55 -21.86
N LYS A 313 -9.24 37.31 -22.95
CA LYS A 313 -10.33 37.04 -23.91
C LYS A 313 -10.11 35.77 -24.75
N LYS A 314 -8.87 35.33 -24.94
CA LYS A 314 -8.48 34.22 -25.82
C LYS A 314 -7.79 33.08 -25.08
N SER A 315 -7.10 33.37 -23.98
CA SER A 315 -6.25 32.41 -23.29
C SER A 315 -6.57 32.34 -21.81
N SER A 316 -6.38 31.15 -21.22
CA SER A 316 -6.33 30.95 -19.78
C SER A 316 -5.07 30.18 -19.43
N TRP A 317 -4.50 30.43 -18.26
CA TRP A 317 -3.29 29.77 -17.80
C TRP A 317 -3.31 29.51 -16.30
N LYS A 318 -2.61 28.46 -15.91
CA LYS A 318 -2.47 28.03 -14.53
C LYS A 318 -1.01 27.67 -14.26
N ALA A 319 -0.47 28.23 -13.19
CA ALA A 319 0.81 27.83 -12.62
C ALA A 319 0.56 27.24 -11.23
N GLU A 320 1.18 26.11 -10.93
CA GLU A 320 0.89 25.37 -9.71
C GLU A 320 2.16 24.75 -9.13
N VAL A 321 2.37 24.95 -7.83
CA VAL A 321 3.43 24.33 -7.05
C VAL A 321 2.80 23.51 -5.94
N ASN A 322 3.22 22.25 -5.87
CA ASN A 322 2.74 21.27 -4.92
C ASN A 322 3.91 20.67 -4.15
N TYR A 323 3.70 20.52 -2.86
CA TYR A 323 4.58 19.79 -1.98
C TYR A 323 3.76 18.85 -1.10
N THR A 324 4.11 17.58 -1.13
CA THR A 324 3.52 16.55 -0.29
C THR A 324 4.63 15.81 0.44
N ARG A 325 4.44 15.60 1.74
CA ARG A 325 5.29 14.73 2.57
C ARG A 325 4.41 13.78 3.35
N THR A 326 4.62 12.49 3.14
CA THR A 326 3.99 11.41 3.91
C THR A 326 5.09 10.72 4.70
N LYS A 327 4.91 10.66 6.01
CA LYS A 327 5.63 9.76 6.89
C LYS A 327 4.70 8.64 7.26
N GLU A 328 5.15 7.41 7.09
CA GLU A 328 4.40 6.22 7.49
C GLU A 328 5.31 5.33 8.30
N ASP A 329 4.81 4.90 9.46
CA ASP A 329 5.46 4.02 10.41
C ASP A 329 4.52 2.82 10.64
N ASP A 330 4.91 1.66 10.12
CA ASP A 330 4.23 0.38 10.31
C ASP A 330 5.04 -0.46 11.29
N LEU A 331 4.35 -1.10 12.24
CA LEU A 331 4.97 -2.06 13.15
C LEU A 331 4.11 -3.30 13.31
N THR A 332 4.76 -4.42 13.61
CA THR A 332 4.10 -5.68 13.93
C THR A 332 4.54 -6.15 15.30
N LEU A 333 3.56 -6.36 16.18
CA LEU A 333 3.74 -6.93 17.51
C LEU A 333 3.09 -8.31 17.56
N THR A 334 3.57 -9.13 18.48
CA THR A 334 2.88 -10.35 18.89
C THR A 334 2.62 -10.31 20.38
N SER A 335 1.47 -10.83 20.79
CA SER A 335 1.09 -10.98 22.19
C SER A 335 0.64 -12.41 22.45
N ASP A 336 1.33 -13.08 23.37
CA ASP A 336 0.96 -14.43 23.83
C ASP A 336 -0.22 -14.40 24.81
N TYR A 337 -0.58 -13.21 25.32
CA TYR A 337 -1.66 -13.02 26.28
C TYR A 337 -2.69 -12.00 25.78
N GLY A 338 -3.99 -12.35 25.80
CA GLY A 338 -5.06 -11.42 25.41
C GLY A 338 -5.27 -10.31 26.44
N ASN A 339 -5.31 -10.66 27.73
CA ASN A 339 -5.31 -9.73 28.86
C ASN A 339 -4.05 -9.93 29.71
N SER A 340 -3.46 -8.83 30.22
CA SER A 340 -2.42 -8.89 31.24
C SER A 340 -2.73 -7.89 32.35
N THR A 341 -2.66 -8.35 33.60
CA THR A 341 -2.93 -7.55 34.81
C THR A 341 -1.73 -6.68 35.20
N TYR A 342 -0.52 -7.08 34.79
CA TYR A 342 0.74 -6.38 35.07
C TYR A 342 1.54 -6.26 33.76
N GLU A 343 2.04 -5.07 33.49
CA GLU A 343 2.44 -4.53 32.18
C GLU A 343 3.53 -5.35 31.42
N GLY A 344 3.60 -5.14 30.10
CA GLY A 344 4.66 -5.66 29.23
C GLY A 344 4.41 -7.09 28.71
N LYS A 345 3.63 -7.26 27.63
CA LYS A 345 3.29 -8.58 27.07
C LYS A 345 3.63 -8.74 25.59
N ASN A 346 3.94 -7.64 24.91
CA ASN A 346 4.18 -7.64 23.48
C ASN A 346 5.63 -7.98 23.16
N THR A 347 5.85 -8.55 21.99
CA THR A 347 7.18 -8.65 21.38
C THR A 347 7.20 -7.83 20.10
N LEU A 348 8.24 -7.04 19.89
CA LEU A 348 8.44 -6.27 18.66
C LEU A 348 8.98 -7.18 17.57
N ASN A 349 8.21 -7.40 16.50
CA ASN A 349 8.58 -8.37 15.45
C ASN A 349 8.98 -7.74 14.12
N TYR A 350 8.39 -6.61 13.78
CA TYR A 350 8.69 -5.93 12.53
C TYR A 350 8.53 -4.43 12.72
N VAL A 351 9.46 -3.68 12.13
CA VAL A 351 9.43 -2.23 12.06
C VAL A 351 9.66 -1.87 10.61
N ASP A 352 8.82 -0.98 10.09
CA ASP A 352 8.97 -0.49 8.74
C ASP A 352 8.51 0.95 8.60
N ASN A 353 9.32 1.79 7.97
CA ASN A 353 8.99 3.20 7.80
C ASN A 353 9.49 3.80 6.49
N VAL A 354 8.83 4.88 6.11
CA VAL A 354 9.21 5.70 4.96
C VAL A 354 8.86 7.18 5.21
N ASP A 355 9.82 8.06 4.93
CA ASP A 355 9.64 9.50 4.74
C ASP A 355 9.67 9.77 3.23
N HIS A 356 8.48 9.83 2.64
CA HIS A 356 8.29 10.07 1.22
C HIS A 356 7.91 11.53 0.99
N ARG A 357 8.61 12.20 0.06
CA ARG A 357 8.39 13.60 -0.29
C ARG A 357 8.31 13.77 -1.78
N GLN A 358 7.38 14.60 -2.23
CA GLN A 358 7.19 14.92 -3.62
C GLN A 358 7.02 16.43 -3.81
N TRP A 359 7.78 16.99 -4.75
CA TRP A 359 7.60 18.32 -5.28
C TRP A 359 7.06 18.21 -6.71
N ASN A 360 6.04 18.99 -7.04
CA ASN A 360 5.51 19.08 -8.39
C ASN A 360 5.30 20.55 -8.77
N LEU A 361 5.89 20.97 -9.89
CA LEU A 361 5.64 22.24 -10.54
C LEU A 361 4.93 21.96 -11.86
N THR A 362 3.75 22.52 -12.06
CA THR A 362 2.98 22.40 -13.29
C THR A 362 2.62 23.77 -13.85
N LEU A 363 2.89 23.99 -15.12
CA LEU A 363 2.49 25.19 -15.86
C LEU A 363 1.65 24.75 -17.06
N GLY A 364 0.46 25.30 -17.23
CA GLY A 364 -0.42 24.98 -18.34
C GLY A 364 -1.18 26.19 -18.85
N ALA A 365 -1.55 26.17 -20.12
CA ALA A 365 -2.36 27.19 -20.75
C ALA A 365 -3.29 26.60 -21.82
N ASP A 366 -4.44 27.22 -21.96
CA ASP A 366 -5.44 26.96 -23.00
C ASP A 366 -5.62 28.24 -23.82
N THR A 367 -5.43 28.18 -25.13
CA THR A 367 -5.54 29.33 -26.05
C THR A 367 -6.50 29.00 -27.19
N GLN A 368 -7.56 29.81 -27.29
CA GLN A 368 -8.48 29.78 -28.42
C GLN A 368 -7.83 30.46 -29.64
N LEU A 369 -7.31 29.64 -30.57
CA LEU A 369 -6.64 30.14 -31.77
C LEU A 369 -7.63 30.79 -32.74
N ASN A 370 -8.79 30.17 -32.91
CA ASN A 370 -9.92 30.67 -33.69
C ASN A 370 -11.22 30.00 -33.20
N LYS A 371 -12.37 30.24 -33.83
CA LYS A 371 -13.68 29.69 -33.40
C LYS A 371 -13.78 28.15 -33.39
N ASP A 372 -12.91 27.46 -34.11
CA ASP A 372 -12.97 26.01 -34.31
C ASP A 372 -11.77 25.28 -33.66
N HIS A 373 -10.77 26.00 -33.13
CA HIS A 373 -9.52 25.43 -32.60
C HIS A 373 -9.18 25.95 -31.20
N LEU A 374 -9.09 25.04 -30.23
CA LEU A 374 -8.62 25.29 -28.86
C LEU A 374 -7.33 24.52 -28.60
N LEU A 375 -6.23 25.24 -28.40
CA LEU A 375 -4.91 24.67 -28.14
C LEU A 375 -4.62 24.67 -26.63
N SER A 376 -4.41 23.49 -26.05
CA SER A 376 -4.01 23.29 -24.66
C SER A 376 -2.57 22.79 -24.61
N TYR A 377 -1.72 23.37 -23.77
CA TYR A 377 -0.32 22.97 -23.67
C TYR A 377 0.20 23.19 -22.26
N GLY A 378 1.17 22.37 -21.85
CA GLY A 378 1.75 22.49 -20.53
C GLY A 378 3.07 21.76 -20.36
N VAL A 379 3.77 22.15 -19.30
CA VAL A 379 5.00 21.53 -18.81
C VAL A 379 4.85 21.18 -17.34
N GLY A 380 5.49 20.10 -16.93
CA GLY A 380 5.53 19.66 -15.54
C GLY A 380 6.91 19.19 -15.13
N PHE A 381 7.27 19.43 -13.89
CA PHE A 381 8.47 18.91 -13.26
C PHE A 381 8.11 18.28 -11.92
N VAL A 382 8.56 17.04 -11.72
CA VAL A 382 8.34 16.28 -10.49
C VAL A 382 9.68 15.84 -9.92
N ARG A 383 9.87 16.04 -8.62
CA ARG A 383 10.98 15.47 -7.86
C ARG A 383 10.42 14.68 -6.69
N GLU A 384 10.73 13.39 -6.68
CA GLU A 384 10.27 12.43 -5.68
C GLU A 384 11.50 11.93 -4.90
N THR A 385 11.45 11.97 -3.58
CA THR A 385 12.51 11.47 -2.69
C THR A 385 11.90 10.60 -1.61
N GLY A 386 12.50 9.44 -1.36
CA GLY A 386 12.09 8.54 -0.29
C GLY A 386 13.28 8.14 0.57
N GLU A 387 13.05 8.01 1.87
CA GLU A 387 14.05 7.52 2.83
C GLU A 387 13.39 6.67 3.91
N GLY A 388 14.00 5.54 4.27
CA GLY A 388 13.51 4.72 5.37
C GLY A 388 13.84 3.25 5.20
N SER A 389 13.32 2.42 6.12
CA SER A 389 13.52 0.98 6.06
C SER A 389 12.70 0.29 4.98
N ARG A 390 11.69 0.93 4.38
CA ARG A 390 11.06 0.36 3.18
C ARG A 390 12.05 0.28 2.03
N LEU A 391 13.01 1.21 1.94
CA LEU A 391 13.89 1.37 0.78
C LEU A 391 15.23 0.66 0.95
N LYS A 392 15.26 -0.56 1.52
CA LYS A 392 16.52 -1.29 1.83
C LYS A 392 17.37 -1.62 0.60
N ASN A 393 16.76 -1.63 -0.59
CA ASN A 393 17.44 -1.87 -1.87
C ASN A 393 17.71 -0.61 -2.69
N ALA A 394 17.57 0.58 -2.09
CA ALA A 394 17.85 1.83 -2.76
C ALA A 394 19.35 2.01 -3.11
N PRO A 395 19.70 2.91 -4.05
CA PRO A 395 21.09 3.13 -4.45
C PRO A 395 22.03 3.54 -3.30
N THR A 396 21.47 4.19 -2.28
CA THR A 396 22.21 4.58 -1.07
C THR A 396 21.55 3.90 0.13
N THR A 397 22.30 3.04 0.83
CA THR A 397 21.84 2.32 2.02
C THR A 397 22.72 2.62 3.22
N TYR A 398 22.15 2.61 4.42
CA TYR A 398 22.86 2.76 5.68
C TYR A 398 22.22 1.89 6.75
N LYS A 399 23.00 1.54 7.77
CA LYS A 399 22.50 0.82 8.94
C LYS A 399 22.20 1.78 10.08
N ARG A 400 21.13 1.52 10.81
CA ARG A 400 20.83 2.17 12.08
C ARG A 400 20.54 1.15 13.16
N HIS A 401 20.89 1.50 14.40
CA HIS A 401 20.43 0.78 15.57
C HIS A 401 19.03 1.29 15.95
N ILE A 402 18.20 0.41 16.49
CA ILE A 402 16.88 0.75 17.00
C ILE A 402 16.80 0.42 18.49
N ASP A 403 16.13 1.27 19.26
CA ASP A 403 15.70 0.92 20.61
C ASP A 403 14.25 0.41 20.53
N PRO A 404 13.96 -0.85 20.89
CA PRO A 404 12.60 -1.39 20.86
C PRO A 404 11.59 -0.53 21.65
N TRP A 405 12.03 0.16 22.71
CA TRP A 405 11.15 1.03 23.49
C TRP A 405 10.65 2.24 22.72
N ASP A 406 11.33 2.69 21.66
CA ASP A 406 10.86 3.81 20.86
C ASP A 406 9.58 3.47 20.08
N TYR A 407 9.24 2.17 19.94
CA TYR A 407 8.15 1.68 19.11
C TYR A 407 6.93 1.21 19.93
N ASP A 408 7.13 0.54 21.05
CA ASP A 408 6.02 0.11 21.90
C ASP A 408 6.43 0.09 23.38
N LYS A 409 5.62 0.72 24.24
CA LYS A 409 5.86 0.78 25.69
C LYS A 409 5.24 -0.39 26.47
N SER A 410 4.60 -1.33 25.77
CA SER A 410 4.00 -2.54 26.35
C SER A 410 4.77 -3.81 25.96
N LEU A 411 6.06 -3.67 25.61
CA LEU A 411 6.95 -4.79 25.38
C LEU A 411 7.24 -5.58 26.66
N ALA A 412 7.28 -6.90 26.54
CA ALA A 412 7.72 -7.78 27.61
C ALA A 412 9.20 -7.53 27.92
N VAL A 413 9.57 -7.55 29.20
CA VAL A 413 10.95 -7.29 29.64
C VAL A 413 11.49 -8.52 30.37
N LYS A 414 12.60 -9.06 29.89
CA LYS A 414 13.31 -10.16 30.55
C LYS A 414 14.72 -9.73 30.88
N ASN A 415 15.09 -9.79 32.16
CA ASN A 415 16.40 -9.34 32.66
C ASN A 415 16.76 -7.89 32.26
N GLY A 416 15.77 -7.00 32.21
CA GLY A 416 15.95 -5.59 31.83
C GLY A 416 16.02 -5.33 30.32
N VAL A 417 15.91 -6.36 29.47
CA VAL A 417 15.94 -6.23 28.01
C VAL A 417 14.51 -6.35 27.44
N PRO A 418 14.04 -5.39 26.64
CA PRO A 418 12.74 -5.46 25.98
C PRO A 418 12.72 -6.56 24.91
N SER A 419 11.60 -7.27 24.80
CA SER A 419 11.39 -8.36 23.86
C SER A 419 11.29 -7.83 22.42
N SER A 420 12.29 -8.18 21.61
CA SER A 420 12.40 -7.79 20.21
C SER A 420 13.02 -8.91 19.40
N THR A 421 12.45 -9.20 18.24
CA THR A 421 13.01 -10.11 17.24
C THR A 421 13.60 -9.36 16.05
N ILE A 422 13.71 -8.03 16.13
CA ILE A 422 14.27 -7.21 15.05
C ILE A 422 15.72 -7.57 14.79
N TYR A 423 16.00 -7.89 13.53
CA TYR A 423 17.28 -8.41 13.11
C TYR A 423 17.60 -8.01 11.66
N ASP A 424 18.84 -7.58 11.39
CA ASP A 424 19.30 -7.22 10.06
C ASP A 424 20.07 -8.37 9.39
N HIS A 425 19.33 -9.27 8.74
CA HIS A 425 19.87 -10.40 7.97
C HIS A 425 20.86 -9.93 6.88
N SER A 426 22.00 -10.61 6.83
CA SER A 426 23.00 -10.49 5.76
C SER A 426 22.59 -11.38 4.61
N PHE A 427 22.38 -10.81 3.42
CA PHE A 427 22.12 -11.59 2.22
C PHE A 427 23.35 -11.64 1.31
N LYS A 428 23.53 -12.76 0.59
CA LYS A 428 24.51 -12.95 -0.48
C LYS A 428 23.77 -13.53 -1.69
N LYS A 429 24.00 -12.99 -2.88
CA LYS A 429 23.41 -13.54 -4.11
C LYS A 429 24.06 -14.88 -4.46
N ASN A 430 23.25 -15.87 -4.79
CA ASN A 430 23.73 -17.14 -5.33
C ASN A 430 24.09 -16.99 -6.83
N GLU A 431 24.54 -18.08 -7.46
CA GLU A 431 24.91 -18.09 -8.89
C GLU A 431 23.75 -17.69 -9.83
N ALA A 432 22.50 -17.91 -9.40
CA ALA A 432 21.29 -17.50 -10.12
C ALA A 432 20.88 -16.04 -9.84
N GLY A 433 21.67 -15.29 -9.06
CA GLY A 433 21.39 -13.90 -8.69
C GLY A 433 20.32 -13.74 -7.59
N VAL A 434 19.83 -14.83 -7.00
CA VAL A 434 18.82 -14.84 -5.93
C VAL A 434 19.50 -14.56 -4.59
N GLU A 435 18.94 -13.64 -3.81
CA GLU A 435 19.42 -13.34 -2.47
C GLU A 435 19.17 -14.52 -1.53
N GLN A 436 20.22 -15.01 -0.91
CA GLN A 436 20.18 -16.05 0.12
C GLN A 436 20.77 -15.50 1.40
N TRP A 437 20.13 -15.85 2.52
CA TRP A 437 20.67 -15.51 3.83
C TRP A 437 22.06 -16.14 4.01
N ASN A 438 23.04 -15.29 4.33
CA ASN A 438 24.43 -15.67 4.58
C ASN A 438 24.62 -16.11 6.04
N LYS A 439 23.88 -17.16 6.41
CA LYS A 439 23.89 -17.73 7.75
C LYS A 439 25.29 -18.23 8.15
N GLU A 440 26.07 -18.74 7.21
CA GLU A 440 27.41 -19.26 7.44
C GLU A 440 28.34 -18.18 8.00
N LYS A 441 28.23 -16.96 7.46
CA LYS A 441 28.97 -15.80 7.98
C LYS A 441 28.45 -15.37 9.35
N GLU A 442 27.15 -15.30 9.53
CA GLU A 442 26.55 -14.79 10.77
C GLU A 442 26.74 -15.72 11.97
N TRP A 443 26.68 -17.03 11.74
CA TRP A 443 26.73 -18.03 12.79
C TRP A 443 28.15 -18.52 13.09
N TYR A 444 29.01 -18.61 12.06
CA TYR A 444 30.33 -19.24 12.17
C TYR A 444 31.49 -18.36 11.69
N ASN A 445 31.20 -17.13 11.25
CA ASN A 445 32.16 -16.27 10.54
C ASN A 445 32.83 -16.98 9.34
N GLY A 446 32.09 -17.89 8.70
CA GLY A 446 32.57 -18.70 7.58
C GLY A 446 32.07 -18.21 6.22
N ASP A 447 32.55 -18.85 5.16
CA ASP A 447 32.05 -18.70 3.80
C ASP A 447 31.63 -20.06 3.26
N LYS A 448 30.40 -20.14 2.76
CA LYS A 448 29.85 -21.32 2.09
C LYS A 448 30.71 -21.81 0.92
N ASN A 449 31.43 -20.90 0.26
CA ASN A 449 32.33 -21.23 -0.84
C ASN A 449 33.70 -21.78 -0.37
N THR A 450 33.98 -21.70 0.93
CA THR A 450 35.20 -22.21 1.57
C THR A 450 34.82 -23.17 2.70
N PRO A 451 34.47 -24.44 2.39
CA PRO A 451 33.92 -25.38 3.38
C PRO A 451 34.80 -25.59 4.62
N SER A 452 36.11 -25.39 4.51
CA SER A 452 37.03 -25.46 5.66
C SER A 452 36.77 -24.39 6.72
N THR A 453 36.03 -23.33 6.41
CA THR A 453 35.62 -22.30 7.38
C THR A 453 34.31 -22.67 8.08
N LEU A 454 33.63 -23.74 7.69
CA LEU A 454 32.40 -24.19 8.33
C LEU A 454 32.72 -25.26 9.39
N PRO A 455 31.86 -25.41 10.40
CA PRO A 455 31.97 -26.54 11.32
C PRO A 455 31.69 -27.85 10.56
N GLU A 456 32.41 -28.91 10.92
CA GLU A 456 32.23 -30.25 10.34
C GLU A 456 30.85 -30.84 10.70
N PHE A 457 30.25 -30.36 11.79
CA PHE A 457 28.90 -30.69 12.24
C PHE A 457 28.17 -29.39 12.54
N THR A 458 27.11 -29.04 11.80
CA THR A 458 26.48 -27.72 11.90
C THR A 458 25.47 -27.60 13.05
N TYR A 459 25.01 -26.38 13.32
CA TYR A 459 23.99 -26.12 14.36
C TYR A 459 22.63 -26.69 13.95
N GLU A 460 22.31 -26.71 12.65
CA GLU A 460 21.10 -27.35 12.16
C GLU A 460 21.13 -28.86 12.36
N GLU A 461 22.29 -29.50 12.08
CA GLU A 461 22.48 -30.92 12.39
C GLU A 461 22.40 -31.14 13.91
N TYR A 462 22.98 -30.26 14.71
CA TYR A 462 22.87 -30.30 16.16
C TYR A 462 21.40 -30.32 16.62
N VAL A 463 20.59 -29.38 16.13
CA VAL A 463 19.16 -29.29 16.45
C VAL A 463 18.38 -30.51 15.93
N GLN A 464 18.71 -31.01 14.74
CA GLN A 464 18.06 -32.18 14.15
C GLN A 464 18.22 -33.46 15.01
N TYR A 465 19.36 -33.60 15.67
CA TYR A 465 19.68 -34.79 16.48
C TYR A 465 19.51 -34.57 17.99
N LEU A 466 18.90 -33.47 18.44
CA LEU A 466 18.48 -33.31 19.83
C LEU A 466 17.42 -34.37 20.15
N GLU A 467 17.63 -35.13 21.23
CA GLU A 467 16.62 -36.08 21.70
C GLU A 467 15.35 -35.36 22.18
N SER A 468 14.19 -35.81 21.71
CA SER A 468 12.92 -35.60 22.43
C SER A 468 12.83 -36.65 23.54
N ASN A 469 12.72 -36.25 24.80
CA ASN A 469 12.45 -37.20 25.88
C ASN A 469 11.14 -37.96 25.60
N ASP A 470 11.20 -39.29 25.61
CA ASP A 470 10.01 -40.15 25.59
C ASP A 470 9.17 -39.92 26.86
N ASN A 471 7.85 -39.84 26.68
CA ASN A 471 6.75 -39.81 27.67
C ASN A 471 6.25 -38.48 28.28
N ASP A 472 6.54 -37.32 27.69
CA ASP A 472 5.78 -36.11 28.03
C ASP A 472 5.39 -35.34 26.77
N SER A 473 4.10 -35.32 26.44
CA SER A 473 3.56 -34.55 25.30
C SER A 473 3.77 -33.04 25.43
N SER A 474 4.28 -32.54 26.56
CA SER A 474 4.76 -31.17 26.74
C SER A 474 6.26 -30.96 26.43
N ALA A 475 7.02 -32.04 26.18
CA ALA A 475 8.44 -32.01 25.83
C ALA A 475 8.72 -31.69 24.34
N VAL A 476 7.70 -31.24 23.60
CA VAL A 476 7.83 -30.68 22.23
C VAL A 476 8.69 -29.40 22.20
N MET A 477 9.13 -28.90 23.36
CA MET A 477 9.85 -27.64 23.54
C MET A 477 11.28 -27.88 24.04
N GLY A 478 12.08 -28.56 23.20
CA GLY A 478 13.42 -29.06 23.50
C GLY A 478 14.29 -28.21 24.44
N LEU A 479 14.60 -28.78 25.59
CA LEU A 479 15.80 -28.56 26.39
C LEU A 479 16.12 -29.90 27.07
N VAL A 480 17.09 -30.65 26.53
CA VAL A 480 17.71 -31.78 27.25
C VAL A 480 19.11 -31.35 27.66
N ASP A 481 19.34 -31.49 28.96
CA ASP A 481 20.60 -31.26 29.65
C ASP A 481 21.51 -32.49 29.46
N GLY A 482 22.73 -32.28 28.96
CA GLY A 482 23.83 -33.23 29.12
C GLY A 482 24.06 -34.35 28.08
N PRO A 483 25.05 -35.23 28.34
CA PRO A 483 25.76 -36.14 27.40
C PRO A 483 24.92 -37.26 26.73
N THR A 484 23.60 -37.19 26.83
CA THR A 484 22.63 -38.14 26.27
C THR A 484 22.61 -38.11 24.74
N THR A 485 22.93 -36.97 24.13
CA THR A 485 22.99 -36.79 22.67
C THR A 485 24.05 -37.70 22.01
N GLU A 486 25.15 -38.03 22.69
CA GLU A 486 26.26 -38.81 22.11
C GLU A 486 25.91 -40.29 21.94
N ARG A 487 25.31 -40.90 22.97
CA ARG A 487 24.91 -42.32 22.94
C ARG A 487 23.85 -42.57 21.88
N THR A 488 22.97 -41.59 21.68
CA THR A 488 21.87 -41.70 20.72
C THR A 488 22.31 -41.30 19.31
N LEU A 489 23.11 -40.24 19.15
CA LEU A 489 23.70 -39.88 17.85
C LEU A 489 24.61 -40.98 17.30
N LYS A 490 25.47 -41.56 18.13
CA LYS A 490 26.33 -42.70 17.76
C LYS A 490 25.53 -43.94 17.34
N LYS A 491 24.34 -44.14 17.92
CA LYS A 491 23.46 -45.28 17.63
C LYS A 491 22.57 -45.04 16.41
N LEU A 492 22.03 -43.84 16.25
CA LEU A 492 21.09 -43.47 15.19
C LEU A 492 21.79 -43.06 13.89
N ASN A 493 22.93 -42.36 13.99
CA ASN A 493 23.70 -41.91 12.83
C ASN A 493 25.22 -41.88 13.11
N PRO A 494 25.93 -43.00 12.91
CA PRO A 494 27.39 -43.09 13.11
C PRO A 494 28.21 -42.09 12.29
N GLU A 495 27.75 -41.71 11.09
CA GLU A 495 28.44 -40.74 10.23
C GLU A 495 28.35 -39.32 10.79
N ALA A 496 27.16 -38.91 11.27
CA ALA A 496 26.97 -37.63 11.92
C ALA A 496 27.77 -37.54 13.23
N TYR A 497 27.85 -38.64 13.99
CA TYR A 497 28.70 -38.73 15.17
C TYR A 497 30.19 -38.57 14.83
N ALA A 498 30.66 -39.17 13.73
CA ALA A 498 32.05 -39.00 13.29
C ALA A 498 32.38 -37.54 12.98
N ARG A 499 31.47 -36.81 12.31
CA ARG A 499 31.60 -35.37 12.05
C ARG A 499 31.56 -34.54 13.33
N TYR A 500 30.66 -34.86 14.27
CA TYR A 500 30.60 -34.22 15.58
C TYR A 500 31.94 -34.32 16.33
N GLN A 501 32.56 -35.51 16.33
CA GLN A 501 33.87 -35.73 16.95
C GLN A 501 35.02 -35.03 16.21
N GLN A 502 34.95 -34.91 14.88
CA GLN A 502 35.90 -34.11 14.11
C GLN A 502 35.81 -32.63 14.50
N PHE A 503 34.60 -32.09 14.62
CA PHE A 503 34.38 -30.71 15.04
C PHE A 503 34.86 -30.47 16.48
N ALA A 504 34.62 -31.41 17.40
CA ALA A 504 35.12 -31.35 18.77
C ALA A 504 36.66 -31.25 18.81
N LYS A 505 37.38 -32.05 18.01
CA LYS A 505 38.85 -31.98 17.91
C LYS A 505 39.33 -30.62 17.41
N ARG A 506 38.66 -30.09 16.38
CA ARG A 506 38.99 -28.76 15.85
C ARG A 506 38.79 -27.66 16.88
N LEU A 507 37.68 -27.68 17.62
CA LEU A 507 37.44 -26.73 18.71
C LEU A 507 38.51 -26.84 19.81
N LEU A 508 38.93 -28.05 20.16
CA LEU A 508 40.02 -28.27 21.12
C LEU A 508 41.34 -27.67 20.63
N GLU A 509 41.68 -27.86 19.36
CA GLU A 509 42.89 -27.30 18.75
C GLU A 509 42.87 -25.77 18.70
N GLU A 510 41.75 -25.17 18.27
CA GLU A 510 41.60 -23.71 18.15
C GLU A 510 41.51 -22.99 19.52
N ASN A 511 41.10 -23.69 20.59
CA ASN A 511 40.86 -23.09 21.91
C ASN A 511 41.74 -23.67 23.03
N LYS A 512 42.82 -24.38 22.68
CA LYS A 512 43.66 -25.15 23.62
C LYS A 512 44.06 -24.39 24.89
N ALA A 513 44.57 -23.16 24.73
CA ALA A 513 45.03 -22.35 25.86
C ALA A 513 43.90 -21.97 26.84
N PHE A 514 42.70 -21.70 26.32
CA PHE A 514 41.53 -21.41 27.15
C PHE A 514 41.03 -22.66 27.89
N ILE A 515 40.98 -23.79 27.19
CA ILE A 515 40.49 -25.06 27.75
C ILE A 515 41.42 -25.52 28.89
N GLU A 516 42.73 -25.49 28.69
CA GLU A 516 43.72 -25.83 29.73
C GLU A 516 43.59 -24.93 30.98
N ASP A 517 43.37 -23.62 30.80
CA ASP A 517 43.11 -22.69 31.91
C ASP A 517 41.79 -22.99 32.63
N TYR A 518 40.72 -23.27 31.88
CA TYR A 518 39.39 -23.55 32.42
C TYR A 518 39.40 -24.80 33.31
N HIS A 519 40.04 -25.88 32.86
CA HIS A 519 40.23 -27.11 33.63
C HIS A 519 41.00 -26.88 34.93
N ALA A 520 42.08 -26.10 34.89
CA ALA A 520 42.89 -25.84 36.08
C ALA A 520 42.14 -24.96 37.10
N ASN A 521 41.43 -23.95 36.62
CA ASN A 521 41.04 -22.82 37.45
C ASN A 521 39.54 -22.72 37.74
N LYS A 522 38.65 -23.15 36.83
CA LYS A 522 37.20 -22.90 36.93
C LYS A 522 36.34 -24.15 37.04
N GLU A 523 36.75 -25.25 36.40
CA GLU A 523 35.93 -26.44 36.28
C GLU A 523 35.41 -27.00 37.62
N GLY A 524 34.09 -27.20 37.73
CA GLY A 524 33.45 -27.78 38.91
C GLY A 524 33.42 -26.88 40.14
N LYS A 525 33.80 -25.60 40.02
CA LYS A 525 33.82 -24.63 41.13
C LYS A 525 32.61 -23.70 41.06
N THR A 526 32.28 -23.08 42.20
CA THR A 526 31.30 -22.00 42.31
C THR A 526 32.03 -20.72 42.71
N ASP A 527 31.78 -19.60 42.01
CA ASP A 527 32.38 -18.32 42.38
C ASP A 527 31.70 -17.66 43.59
N ALA A 528 32.29 -16.56 44.07
CA ALA A 528 31.81 -15.80 45.22
C ALA A 528 30.40 -15.21 45.04
N ASN A 529 29.90 -15.15 43.81
CA ASN A 529 28.55 -14.67 43.47
C ASN A 529 27.55 -15.83 43.31
N GLY A 530 27.96 -17.07 43.60
CA GLY A 530 27.11 -18.27 43.51
C GLY A 530 26.99 -18.86 42.11
N LYS A 531 27.79 -18.43 41.13
CA LYS A 531 27.75 -18.98 39.77
C LYS A 531 28.60 -20.25 39.69
N TYR A 532 27.97 -21.36 39.30
CA TYR A 532 28.62 -22.66 39.09
C TYR A 532 29.21 -22.77 37.68
N TYR A 533 30.43 -23.32 37.57
CA TYR A 533 31.14 -23.56 36.32
C TYR A 533 31.12 -25.06 35.99
N PRO A 534 30.43 -25.50 34.92
CA PRO A 534 30.25 -26.91 34.60
C PRO A 534 31.56 -27.59 34.14
N ALA A 535 31.58 -28.93 34.18
CA ALA A 535 32.69 -29.74 33.66
C ALA A 535 32.77 -29.64 32.12
N LEU A 536 33.92 -29.26 31.57
CA LEU A 536 34.10 -29.05 30.14
C LEU A 536 34.69 -30.31 29.51
N HIS A 537 33.87 -31.22 29.01
CA HIS A 537 34.38 -32.44 28.39
C HIS A 537 34.78 -32.21 26.92
N ASP A 538 36.02 -32.54 26.57
CA ASP A 538 36.57 -32.42 25.21
C ASP A 538 35.68 -33.03 24.12
N ALA A 539 35.08 -34.19 24.41
CA ALA A 539 34.21 -34.90 23.47
C ALA A 539 32.88 -34.18 23.20
N TYR A 540 32.47 -33.22 24.04
CA TYR A 540 31.20 -32.49 23.94
C TYR A 540 31.36 -31.00 23.61
N LEU A 541 32.56 -30.55 23.26
CA LEU A 541 32.84 -29.14 22.92
C LEU A 541 31.84 -28.51 21.93
N PRO A 542 31.32 -29.21 20.90
CA PRO A 542 30.29 -28.63 20.02
C PRO A 542 29.02 -28.19 20.77
N SER A 543 28.57 -28.94 21.78
CA SER A 543 27.39 -28.58 22.58
C SER A 543 27.63 -27.34 23.44
N PHE A 544 28.86 -27.17 23.96
CA PHE A 544 29.28 -25.96 24.67
C PHE A 544 29.37 -24.75 23.73
N TYR A 545 29.94 -24.92 22.53
CA TYR A 545 30.03 -23.88 21.50
C TYR A 545 28.64 -23.40 21.07
N TYR A 546 27.68 -24.31 20.88
CA TYR A 546 26.30 -23.98 20.55
C TYR A 546 25.46 -23.45 21.72
N GLY A 547 26.03 -23.31 22.91
CA GLY A 547 25.36 -22.74 24.07
C GLY A 547 24.26 -23.62 24.66
N ALA A 548 24.36 -24.94 24.47
CA ALA A 548 23.36 -25.88 24.99
C ALA A 548 23.58 -26.25 26.46
N VAL A 549 24.75 -25.94 27.02
CA VAL A 549 25.08 -26.25 28.42
C VAL A 549 24.78 -25.06 29.32
N SER A 550 23.80 -25.24 30.21
CA SER A 550 23.42 -24.20 31.18
C SER A 550 24.61 -23.82 32.08
N GLY A 551 24.79 -22.51 32.31
CA GLY A 551 25.85 -21.98 33.17
C GLY A 551 27.23 -21.81 32.50
N PHE A 552 27.44 -22.34 31.29
CA PHE A 552 28.65 -22.08 30.51
C PHE A 552 28.48 -20.84 29.64
N ASP A 553 29.52 -20.00 29.57
CA ASP A 553 29.57 -18.85 28.67
C ASP A 553 30.16 -19.28 27.32
N ASN A 554 29.29 -19.52 26.33
CA ASN A 554 29.69 -19.99 25.02
C ASN A 554 30.50 -18.97 24.20
N THR A 555 30.55 -17.69 24.62
CA THR A 555 31.37 -16.66 23.96
C THR A 555 32.88 -16.89 24.12
N GLN A 556 33.26 -17.80 25.02
CA GLN A 556 34.66 -18.15 25.29
C GLN A 556 35.22 -19.17 24.28
N LEU A 557 34.37 -19.96 23.62
CA LEU A 557 34.79 -20.94 22.60
C LEU A 557 34.67 -20.33 21.20
N LYS A 558 35.75 -20.42 20.44
CA LYS A 558 35.86 -19.79 19.12
C LYS A 558 36.06 -20.83 18.01
N LEU A 559 35.43 -20.55 16.88
CA LEU A 559 35.66 -21.19 15.58
C LEU A 559 36.06 -20.08 14.60
N ASN A 560 37.18 -20.26 13.90
CA ASN A 560 37.77 -19.23 13.03
C ASN A 560 37.98 -17.87 13.73
N GLY A 561 38.33 -17.91 15.02
CA GLY A 561 38.54 -16.71 15.84
C GLY A 561 37.27 -15.97 16.30
N SER A 562 36.08 -16.50 15.99
CA SER A 562 34.79 -15.93 16.41
C SER A 562 33.98 -16.92 17.25
N TYR A 563 33.21 -16.44 18.23
CA TYR A 563 32.28 -17.31 18.95
C TYR A 563 30.98 -17.51 18.16
N PHE A 564 30.22 -18.55 18.50
CA PHE A 564 28.98 -18.87 17.80
C PHE A 564 28.02 -17.68 17.80
N LYS A 565 27.52 -17.30 16.62
CA LYS A 565 26.60 -16.16 16.43
C LYS A 565 27.19 -14.79 16.84
N GLU A 566 28.51 -14.62 16.91
CA GLU A 566 29.11 -13.30 17.19
C GLU A 566 28.64 -12.22 16.20
N GLU A 567 28.77 -12.50 14.90
CA GLU A 567 28.32 -11.57 13.85
C GLU A 567 26.80 -11.40 13.83
N TYR A 568 26.06 -12.44 14.22
CA TYR A 568 24.63 -12.36 14.42
C TYR A 568 24.29 -11.38 15.55
N LEU A 569 24.87 -11.50 16.75
CA LEU A 569 24.53 -10.63 17.89
C LEU A 569 24.79 -9.14 17.61
N LYS A 570 25.79 -8.80 16.79
CA LYS A 570 26.07 -7.42 16.35
C LYS A 570 24.93 -6.80 15.53
N ARG A 571 24.03 -7.61 14.96
CA ARG A 571 22.93 -7.21 14.06
C ARG A 571 21.56 -7.24 14.72
N VAL A 572 21.48 -7.67 15.99
CA VAL A 572 20.25 -7.61 16.78
C VAL A 572 19.87 -6.14 16.98
N ASN A 573 18.58 -5.83 16.82
CA ASN A 573 18.06 -4.47 16.85
C ASN A 573 18.80 -3.53 15.90
N GLN A 574 19.30 -4.04 14.77
CA GLN A 574 19.75 -3.23 13.66
C GLN A 574 18.74 -3.29 12.52
N GLN A 575 18.75 -2.25 11.70
CA GLN A 575 17.90 -2.17 10.54
C GLN A 575 18.64 -1.47 9.40
N THR A 576 18.60 -2.08 8.22
CA THR A 576 19.00 -1.41 6.97
C THR A 576 17.89 -0.44 6.53
N ALA A 577 18.29 0.79 6.22
CA ALA A 577 17.47 1.81 5.60
C ALA A 577 18.15 2.30 4.33
N GLY A 578 17.38 2.90 3.41
CA GLY A 578 17.93 3.46 2.19
C GLY A 578 17.25 4.73 1.75
N ARG A 579 17.87 5.39 0.78
CA ARG A 579 17.43 6.66 0.20
C ARG A 579 17.46 6.59 -1.33
N ALA A 580 16.35 7.01 -1.94
CA ALA A 580 16.20 7.06 -3.39
C ALA A 580 15.63 8.42 -3.85
N GLU A 581 15.93 8.78 -5.09
CA GLU A 581 15.40 9.96 -5.77
C GLU A 581 15.01 9.61 -7.21
N ILE A 582 13.88 10.16 -7.66
CA ILE A 582 13.40 10.08 -9.05
C ILE A 582 13.01 11.49 -9.50
N LYS A 583 13.49 11.89 -10.67
CA LYS A 583 13.16 13.18 -11.30
C LYS A 583 12.44 12.95 -12.62
N LYS A 584 11.36 13.70 -12.83
CA LYS A 584 10.52 13.61 -14.02
C LYS A 584 10.27 14.98 -14.61
N PHE A 585 10.32 15.05 -15.93
CA PHE A 585 9.91 16.20 -16.71
C PHE A 585 8.84 15.76 -17.71
N ASN A 586 7.82 16.59 -17.92
CA ASN A 586 6.81 16.31 -18.92
C ASN A 586 6.42 17.55 -19.71
N PHE A 587 5.97 17.32 -20.93
CA PHE A 587 5.43 18.31 -21.84
C PHE A 587 4.25 17.70 -22.59
N TYR A 588 3.16 18.44 -22.76
CA TYR A 588 2.04 18.00 -23.58
C TYR A 588 1.46 19.14 -24.41
N VAL A 589 0.86 18.76 -25.53
CA VAL A 589 0.07 19.62 -26.40
C VAL A 589 -1.16 18.85 -26.86
N GLN A 590 -2.33 19.46 -26.70
CA GLN A 590 -3.61 19.01 -27.19
C GLN A 590 -4.21 20.10 -28.06
N ASP A 591 -4.81 19.71 -29.18
CA ASP A 591 -5.52 20.64 -30.05
C ASP A 591 -6.93 20.11 -30.28
N THR A 592 -7.94 20.85 -29.82
CA THR A 592 -9.35 20.45 -29.92
C THR A 592 -10.01 21.18 -31.08
N TRP A 593 -10.43 20.40 -32.08
CA TRP A 593 -10.95 20.85 -33.37
C TRP A 593 -12.44 20.60 -33.49
N GLN A 594 -13.21 21.67 -33.70
CA GLN A 594 -14.61 21.59 -34.12
C GLN A 594 -14.68 21.41 -35.64
N VAL A 595 -14.54 20.16 -36.10
CA VAL A 595 -14.50 19.82 -37.55
C VAL A 595 -15.78 20.25 -38.28
N ASN A 596 -16.93 20.10 -37.63
CA ASN A 596 -18.23 20.58 -38.11
C ASN A 596 -19.17 20.80 -36.90
N LYS A 597 -20.40 21.29 -37.13
CA LYS A 597 -21.37 21.57 -36.06
C LYS A 597 -21.70 20.39 -35.14
N ASN A 598 -21.42 19.16 -35.58
CA ASN A 598 -21.76 17.94 -34.86
C ASN A 598 -20.54 17.14 -34.39
N THR A 599 -19.32 17.51 -34.77
CA THR A 599 -18.14 16.64 -34.57
C THR A 599 -16.97 17.45 -34.03
N THR A 600 -16.42 16.96 -32.92
CA THR A 600 -15.23 17.50 -32.27
C THR A 600 -14.16 16.41 -32.22
N LEU A 601 -12.92 16.76 -32.56
CA LEU A 601 -11.73 15.91 -32.47
C LEU A 601 -10.74 16.54 -31.49
N SER A 602 -10.07 15.71 -30.68
CA SER A 602 -9.09 16.19 -29.69
C SER A 602 -7.84 15.29 -29.72
N PRO A 603 -6.94 15.44 -30.70
CA PRO A 603 -5.60 14.89 -30.63
C PRO A 603 -4.78 15.50 -29.48
N ILE A 604 -4.03 14.67 -28.78
CA ILE A 604 -3.06 15.06 -27.75
C ILE A 604 -1.79 14.23 -27.88
N VAL A 605 -0.65 14.88 -27.68
CA VAL A 605 0.66 14.26 -27.59
C VAL A 605 1.30 14.71 -26.29
N ARG A 606 1.92 13.76 -25.59
CA ARG A 606 2.64 13.98 -24.34
C ARG A 606 4.00 13.30 -24.38
N LEU A 607 5.04 14.03 -24.00
CA LEU A 607 6.38 13.51 -23.77
C LEU A 607 6.65 13.51 -22.27
N ASP A 608 6.91 12.34 -21.71
CA ASP A 608 7.38 12.16 -20.33
C ASP A 608 8.85 11.71 -20.36
N HIS A 609 9.70 12.32 -19.54
CA HIS A 609 11.10 11.95 -19.38
C HIS A 609 11.42 11.71 -17.91
N SER A 610 11.94 10.54 -17.59
CA SER A 610 12.42 10.16 -16.27
C SER A 610 13.93 9.95 -16.29
N ASP A 611 14.62 10.38 -15.24
CA ASP A 611 16.04 10.09 -15.02
C ASP A 611 16.35 8.59 -14.82
N LYS A 612 15.32 7.78 -14.54
CA LYS A 612 15.42 6.31 -14.41
C LYS A 612 14.99 5.56 -15.66
N PHE A 613 13.92 6.00 -16.33
CA PHE A 613 13.29 5.22 -17.40
C PHE A 613 13.47 5.81 -18.81
N GLY A 614 14.12 6.96 -18.93
CA GLY A 614 14.30 7.67 -20.19
C GLY A 614 13.01 8.34 -20.66
N SER A 615 12.88 8.55 -21.97
CA SER A 615 11.75 9.27 -22.57
C SER A 615 10.66 8.32 -23.09
N ASN A 616 9.40 8.68 -22.85
CA ASN A 616 8.23 8.02 -23.40
C ASN A 616 7.29 9.02 -24.08
N LEU A 617 6.81 8.66 -25.27
CA LEU A 617 5.81 9.44 -26.02
C LEU A 617 4.45 8.75 -25.89
N SER A 618 3.45 9.50 -25.42
CA SER A 618 2.06 9.07 -25.31
C SER A 618 1.20 9.89 -26.27
N PHE A 619 0.30 9.23 -27.01
CA PHE A 619 -0.64 9.86 -27.92
C PHE A 619 -2.07 9.46 -27.58
N ASN A 620 -3.02 10.36 -27.78
CA ASN A 620 -4.44 10.03 -27.74
C ASN A 620 -5.20 10.85 -28.80
N LEU A 621 -6.15 10.20 -29.48
CA LEU A 621 -7.09 10.83 -30.40
C LEU A 621 -8.51 10.50 -29.96
N GLY A 622 -9.21 11.53 -29.50
CA GLY A 622 -10.62 11.43 -29.14
C GLY A 622 -11.54 12.08 -30.17
N MET A 623 -12.75 11.52 -30.33
CA MET A 623 -13.83 12.05 -31.14
C MET A 623 -15.14 12.07 -30.34
N THR A 624 -15.88 13.16 -30.44
CA THR A 624 -17.28 13.27 -30.00
C THR A 624 -18.14 13.68 -31.19
N HIS A 625 -19.15 12.87 -31.53
CA HIS A 625 -20.06 13.11 -32.65
C HIS A 625 -21.54 13.10 -32.23
N ASN A 626 -22.27 14.19 -32.47
CA ASN A 626 -23.70 14.31 -32.25
C ASN A 626 -24.47 13.64 -33.40
N VAL A 627 -25.03 12.46 -33.13
CA VAL A 627 -25.70 11.61 -34.12
C VAL A 627 -26.96 12.30 -34.63
N LYS A 628 -27.05 12.47 -35.95
CA LYS A 628 -28.14 13.22 -36.63
C LYS A 628 -28.29 14.67 -36.10
N GLY A 629 -27.22 15.27 -35.60
CA GLY A 629 -27.24 16.63 -35.04
C GLY A 629 -27.98 16.76 -33.71
N ASN A 630 -28.31 15.65 -33.05
CA ASN A 630 -28.95 15.67 -31.75
C ASN A 630 -27.90 15.62 -30.64
N VAL A 631 -27.79 16.70 -29.85
CA VAL A 631 -26.86 16.82 -28.72
C VAL A 631 -27.09 15.79 -27.60
N HIS A 632 -28.29 15.20 -27.55
CA HIS A 632 -28.66 14.15 -26.60
C HIS A 632 -28.39 12.74 -27.13
N ARG A 633 -27.79 12.60 -28.33
CA ARG A 633 -27.36 11.32 -28.90
C ARG A 633 -25.91 11.44 -29.38
N ARG A 634 -24.97 10.89 -28.61
CA ARG A 634 -23.53 11.10 -28.82
C ARG A 634 -22.83 9.79 -29.10
N LEU A 635 -22.04 9.76 -30.15
CA LEU A 635 -21.06 8.72 -30.43
C LEU A 635 -19.69 9.26 -29.98
N LYS A 636 -19.05 8.58 -29.03
CA LYS A 636 -17.69 8.87 -28.60
C LYS A 636 -16.76 7.75 -29.04
N ALA A 637 -15.62 8.10 -29.60
CA ALA A 637 -14.57 7.14 -29.96
C ALA A 637 -13.22 7.66 -29.47
N ASN A 638 -12.39 6.78 -28.96
CA ASN A 638 -11.07 7.13 -28.47
C ASN A 638 -10.05 6.05 -28.83
N VAL A 639 -8.87 6.46 -29.29
CA VAL A 639 -7.72 5.58 -29.44
C VAL A 639 -6.50 6.27 -28.85
N GLY A 640 -5.76 5.58 -27.98
CA GLY A 640 -4.60 6.18 -27.35
C GLY A 640 -3.70 5.19 -26.64
N THR A 641 -2.49 5.64 -26.37
CA THR A 641 -1.50 4.92 -25.58
C THR A 641 -1.45 5.45 -24.16
N SER A 642 -1.34 4.56 -23.18
CA SER A 642 -1.03 4.93 -21.80
C SER A 642 0.29 4.34 -21.33
N TYR A 643 0.78 4.90 -20.22
CA TYR A 643 2.12 4.66 -19.71
C TYR A 643 2.10 4.67 -18.18
N THR A 644 2.79 3.72 -17.56
CA THR A 644 2.93 3.60 -16.10
C THR A 644 4.38 3.30 -15.77
N GLU A 645 4.97 4.13 -14.91
CA GLU A 645 6.34 3.96 -14.43
C GLU A 645 6.35 3.18 -13.11
N PRO A 646 7.31 2.25 -12.92
CA PRO A 646 7.60 1.72 -11.59
C PRO A 646 7.92 2.86 -10.62
N GLY A 647 7.28 2.87 -9.45
CA GLY A 647 7.55 3.82 -8.37
C GLY A 647 8.69 3.35 -7.48
N MET A 648 8.98 4.10 -6.41
CA MET A 648 10.00 3.70 -5.43
C MET A 648 9.68 2.35 -4.78
N GLY A 649 8.39 2.04 -4.58
CA GLY A 649 7.96 0.76 -4.05
C GLY A 649 8.36 -0.41 -4.95
N GLU A 650 8.04 -0.35 -6.24
CA GLU A 650 8.37 -1.44 -7.17
C GLU A 650 9.89 -1.61 -7.35
N LEU A 651 10.65 -0.52 -7.28
CA LEU A 651 12.09 -0.53 -7.52
C LEU A 651 12.89 -0.98 -6.29
N TYR A 652 12.49 -0.57 -5.08
CA TYR A 652 13.35 -0.64 -3.90
C TYR A 652 12.67 -1.15 -2.62
N TYR A 653 11.34 -1.39 -2.64
CA TYR A 653 10.65 -1.89 -1.46
C TYR A 653 10.85 -3.39 -1.29
N ASN A 654 11.49 -3.76 -0.18
CA ASN A 654 11.54 -5.15 0.26
C ASN A 654 10.59 -5.34 1.42
N TRP A 655 9.74 -6.35 1.33
CA TRP A 655 8.81 -6.67 2.41
C TRP A 655 8.67 -8.18 2.59
N GLU A 656 8.42 -8.59 3.82
CA GLU A 656 8.42 -10.00 4.22
C GLU A 656 7.00 -10.43 4.54
N MET A 657 6.46 -11.41 3.82
CA MET A 657 5.16 -12.01 4.12
C MET A 657 5.30 -13.23 5.01
N TYR A 658 5.63 -13.10 6.29
CA TYR A 658 5.65 -14.27 7.17
C TYR A 658 4.25 -14.85 7.39
N GLY A 659 4.14 -16.17 7.39
CA GLY A 659 3.06 -16.83 8.12
C GLY A 659 3.29 -16.58 9.62
N PRO A 660 2.31 -16.12 10.41
CA PRO A 660 2.53 -15.68 11.81
C PRO A 660 3.03 -16.68 12.87
N ASN A 661 3.73 -17.75 12.52
CA ASN A 661 4.46 -18.51 13.51
C ASN A 661 5.83 -17.85 13.75
N ILE A 662 5.81 -16.70 14.43
CA ILE A 662 7.02 -15.92 14.75
C ILE A 662 7.60 -16.33 16.12
N THR A 663 6.79 -16.98 16.97
CA THR A 663 7.17 -17.30 18.35
C THR A 663 8.11 -18.49 18.48
N PHE A 664 8.21 -19.36 17.47
CA PHE A 664 9.11 -20.52 17.50
C PHE A 664 9.86 -20.70 16.19
N ALA A 665 10.72 -19.74 15.86
CA ALA A 665 11.85 -19.98 14.94
C ALA A 665 12.88 -21.02 15.49
N THR A 666 12.60 -21.63 16.65
CA THR A 666 13.50 -22.56 17.35
C THR A 666 12.88 -23.92 17.70
N ILE A 667 11.65 -24.25 17.26
CA ILE A 667 11.08 -25.58 17.51
C ILE A 667 10.77 -26.26 16.19
N GLY A 668 11.68 -27.15 15.81
CA GLY A 668 11.66 -27.90 14.56
C GLY A 668 12.33 -27.12 13.44
N GLY A 669 13.57 -27.48 13.14
CA GLY A 669 14.42 -26.76 12.20
C GLY A 669 13.74 -26.39 10.88
N GLY A 670 13.93 -25.14 10.47
CA GLY A 670 14.09 -24.76 9.07
C GLY A 670 12.86 -24.66 8.17
N GLU A 671 11.65 -25.09 8.58
CA GLU A 671 10.48 -25.10 7.67
C GLU A 671 9.17 -24.59 8.29
N ALA A 672 9.21 -23.58 9.17
CA ALA A 672 8.05 -22.69 9.29
C ALA A 672 7.78 -22.15 7.88
N ARG A 673 6.60 -22.40 7.28
CA ARG A 673 6.26 -22.01 5.89
C ARG A 673 6.87 -20.65 5.59
N LEU A 674 8.02 -20.67 4.91
CA LEU A 674 8.83 -19.49 4.73
C LEU A 674 7.93 -18.49 4.03
N GLY A 675 7.77 -17.34 4.67
CA GLY A 675 7.09 -16.25 4.04
C GLY A 675 7.68 -15.93 2.67
N TRP A 676 6.90 -15.30 1.81
CA TRP A 676 7.48 -14.76 0.58
C TRP A 676 8.31 -13.52 0.96
N TYR A 677 9.61 -13.54 0.64
CA TYR A 677 10.46 -12.36 0.70
C TYR A 677 10.38 -11.65 -0.65
N TRP A 678 9.73 -10.49 -0.66
CA TRP A 678 9.58 -9.67 -1.83
C TRP A 678 10.73 -8.70 -1.93
N VAL A 679 11.27 -8.55 -3.13
CA VAL A 679 12.44 -7.73 -3.40
C VAL A 679 12.11 -6.75 -4.51
N GLY A 680 12.30 -5.46 -4.26
CA GLY A 680 12.17 -4.44 -5.29
C GLY A 680 13.14 -4.73 -6.45
N ASN A 681 12.70 -4.51 -7.69
CA ASN A 681 13.49 -4.80 -8.88
C ASN A 681 13.86 -3.50 -9.62
N PRO A 682 15.11 -3.00 -9.44
CA PRO A 682 15.57 -1.79 -10.12
C PRO A 682 15.61 -1.89 -11.66
N ASN A 683 15.51 -3.10 -12.22
CA ASN A 683 15.59 -3.34 -13.67
C ASN A 683 14.20 -3.37 -14.36
N LEU A 684 13.13 -3.02 -13.64
CA LEU A 684 11.79 -2.98 -14.21
C LEU A 684 11.70 -1.98 -15.35
N LYS A 685 10.91 -2.36 -16.37
CA LYS A 685 10.59 -1.49 -17.49
C LYS A 685 9.19 -0.92 -17.29
N PRO A 686 8.93 0.32 -17.75
CA PRO A 686 7.59 0.86 -17.73
C PRO A 686 6.58 0.03 -18.51
N GLU A 687 5.37 -0.02 -17.98
CA GLU A 687 4.21 -0.59 -18.65
C GLU A 687 3.74 0.37 -19.74
N LYS A 688 3.37 -0.20 -20.88
CA LYS A 688 2.79 0.55 -21.99
C LYS A 688 1.50 -0.11 -22.41
N SER A 689 0.46 0.68 -22.64
CA SER A 689 -0.80 0.18 -23.15
C SER A 689 -1.22 0.85 -24.44
N MET A 690 -2.02 0.14 -25.24
CA MET A 690 -2.77 0.68 -26.37
C MET A 690 -4.25 0.38 -26.12
N ASN A 691 -5.06 1.42 -26.11
CA ASN A 691 -6.48 1.35 -25.80
C ASN A 691 -7.34 1.87 -26.97
N PHE A 692 -8.46 1.19 -27.18
CA PHE A 692 -9.54 1.59 -28.05
C PHE A 692 -10.84 1.61 -27.24
N ASP A 693 -11.64 2.66 -27.40
CA ASP A 693 -12.95 2.85 -26.78
C ASP A 693 -13.95 3.36 -27.83
N LEU A 694 -15.13 2.77 -27.85
CA LEU A 694 -16.28 3.25 -28.61
C LEU A 694 -17.52 3.21 -27.73
N SER A 695 -18.24 4.33 -27.62
CA SER A 695 -19.52 4.38 -26.91
C SER A 695 -20.59 5.18 -27.61
N LEU A 696 -21.82 4.70 -27.46
CA LEU A 696 -23.04 5.39 -27.86
C LEU A 696 -23.82 5.76 -26.60
N GLU A 697 -24.09 7.05 -26.44
CA GLU A 697 -24.86 7.63 -25.34
C GLU A 697 -26.16 8.25 -25.86
N GLY A 698 -27.24 8.06 -25.13
CA GLY A 698 -28.56 8.62 -25.43
C GLY A 698 -29.27 9.08 -24.17
N GLU A 699 -29.83 10.28 -24.17
CA GLU A 699 -30.61 10.81 -23.04
C GLU A 699 -31.91 11.48 -23.49
N ASN A 700 -32.90 11.49 -22.61
CA ASN A 700 -34.12 12.26 -22.74
C ASN A 700 -34.57 12.79 -21.36
N LYS A 701 -35.78 13.35 -21.25
CA LYS A 701 -36.28 13.92 -19.99
C LYS A 701 -36.36 12.91 -18.83
N ASN A 702 -36.47 11.61 -19.07
CA ASN A 702 -36.72 10.63 -18.01
C ASN A 702 -35.69 9.48 -17.98
N THR A 703 -34.80 9.39 -18.96
CA THR A 703 -33.96 8.20 -19.17
C THR A 703 -32.61 8.59 -19.75
N TYR A 704 -31.57 7.93 -19.26
CA TYR A 704 -30.22 7.95 -19.81
C TYR A 704 -29.80 6.51 -20.09
N ALA A 705 -29.14 6.28 -21.22
CA ALA A 705 -28.57 4.99 -21.58
C ALA A 705 -27.20 5.19 -22.23
N LYS A 706 -26.25 4.32 -21.87
CA LYS A 706 -24.90 4.27 -22.46
C LYS A 706 -24.56 2.82 -22.76
N VAL A 707 -24.03 2.58 -23.96
CA VAL A 707 -23.44 1.30 -24.36
C VAL A 707 -22.04 1.56 -24.86
N GLY A 708 -21.04 0.86 -24.33
CA GLY A 708 -19.65 1.02 -24.72
C GLY A 708 -18.95 -0.31 -24.94
N VAL A 709 -18.00 -0.32 -25.87
CA VAL A 709 -17.07 -1.42 -26.14
C VAL A 709 -15.66 -0.86 -26.02
N PHE A 710 -14.78 -1.59 -25.34
CA PHE A 710 -13.39 -1.19 -25.19
C PHE A 710 -12.46 -2.39 -25.38
N HIS A 711 -11.24 -2.11 -25.78
CA HIS A 711 -10.14 -3.07 -25.84
C HIS A 711 -8.87 -2.40 -25.30
N ASN A 712 -8.12 -3.09 -24.44
CA ASN A 712 -6.86 -2.59 -23.90
C ASN A 712 -5.81 -3.70 -23.97
N ASN A 713 -4.65 -3.40 -24.52
CA ASN A 713 -3.53 -4.30 -24.59
C ASN A 713 -2.34 -3.70 -23.85
N ILE A 714 -1.85 -4.37 -22.81
CA ILE A 714 -0.77 -3.90 -21.93
C ILE A 714 0.48 -4.77 -22.15
N ARG A 715 1.62 -4.12 -22.35
CA ARG A 715 2.94 -4.76 -22.51
C ARG A 715 3.85 -4.37 -21.35
N ASN A 716 4.84 -5.23 -21.09
CA ASN A 716 5.71 -5.16 -19.90
C ASN A 716 4.91 -5.14 -18.61
N TYR A 717 3.78 -5.86 -18.57
CA TYR A 717 2.90 -5.93 -17.41
C TYR A 717 3.71 -6.36 -16.20
N MET A 718 3.84 -5.48 -15.21
CA MET A 718 4.48 -5.81 -13.95
C MET A 718 3.51 -6.69 -13.18
N SER A 719 4.01 -7.59 -12.36
CA SER A 719 3.18 -8.37 -11.46
C SER A 719 4.05 -8.73 -10.27
N ILE A 720 3.38 -9.03 -9.16
CA ILE A 720 4.04 -9.71 -8.05
C ILE A 720 4.29 -11.20 -8.41
N TYR A 721 3.71 -11.75 -9.47
CA TYR A 721 3.90 -13.18 -9.82
C TYR A 721 4.89 -13.41 -10.96
#